data_AF-A0A964QGA3-F1
#
_entry.id   AF-A0A964QGA3-F1
#
_cell.length_a   1.000
_cell.length_b   1.000
_cell.length_c   1.000
_cell.angle_alpha   90.00
_cell.angle_beta   90.00
_cell.angle_gamma   90.00
#
_symmetry.space_group_name_H-M   'P 1'
#
loop_
_entity.id
_entity.type
_entity.pdbx_description
1 polymer ?
#
loop_
_entity_poly.entity_id
_entity_poly.type
_entity_poly.pdbx_seq_one_letter_code
_entity_poly.pdbx_strand_id
1 'polypeptide(L)'
;MQTDRPRRSPHLFFTAAELPRLRERSAREPYATCHHLLLQTADHLLRDPLPSRPPPGPPSPQDEGGYSREYLRTHYQFYTCGHALQGYGQVLAFAYLLSGEPAYAVRARDWALEFAGWPQWGPGAAPDGIQAAHALTGLALVYDWLGAFLDEQESQLLRQALGRQVRAFRLQWEGAPLNTSAAWVCLAAAGLASLALLPEEPEAAGWVEHWTQLFQTQVLPASFGHQGEFCEGTGWWDICALRQGVLFFEALRHQGGPDLCLDPGLRAYPAQLLASSDAADLGHPPHPRCWASFQPPSPHHYRYVLLYLASALQEGGLQASAAHQGLAVPRGTPLDWFYRQLHRRPYKPQTWYTVVLGWDAGTGVCTLTIDDYTWRFAVGDAERLRRIDGLSFCTAGQGGGFRLSHLGVRPGEHPAILPLEQHAELAIGGSGAPGSAEVRLRVPELRIDFPAAAQGTAWFQISKGDLLDKAVVRFSAGGDPGPGLHLAAVEIFPVLGADFLQCDCDGQAAPLGGALGGQVWFDGPWEYLWYDEQLAPSPSPPRSSLHLEDAGLVFLRGDEGTELRLRAGPATGKDRGDQNGFALRVAGQLLCGELPEAASGEPELSQRQYELDNYFLNTFACNTLLVEGQPQRRTGSQWLADPRTHQGSIEGFFSSEVLDFAAGEAGRAYPGLRGFRRRIAYIKPDYFVVADQVEALAPAEVEWLIHTTCPLEVAEEGWAYIHGEGCGLEVHCLQPSQVQRRRTPAALEAERTDYLSLSQRGERLHFLAILVPRPVGGRSTLRPEQISGRGGRGVKVTRGGSSDWVLWRDLEAEALNIEGMRSDASLVFARRGARAATAVYGLIGGTYLHLRTELIRADQPMDMVFHQGASRLSALVRVSAPCTLRLAAGTRPRSLKLDGRPLAEGEYSYAPQGRRLSLKLEAGRHELEVNLR
;
A
#
# COMPACT_ATOMS: atom_id res chain seq x y z
N MET A 1 1.75 -40.10 -2.20
CA MET A 1 1.38 -39.69 -3.57
C MET A 1 1.67 -40.84 -4.53
N GLN A 2 0.82 -41.12 -5.52
CA GLN A 2 1.03 -42.24 -6.47
C GLN A 2 2.12 -41.86 -7.48
N THR A 3 3.20 -42.65 -7.55
CA THR A 3 4.42 -42.41 -8.36
C THR A 3 4.40 -43.05 -9.75
N ASP A 4 3.26 -43.63 -10.17
CA ASP A 4 3.23 -44.62 -11.28
C ASP A 4 2.34 -44.19 -12.46
N ARG A 5 2.14 -42.89 -12.67
CA ARG A 5 1.38 -42.37 -13.83
C ARG A 5 2.33 -41.80 -14.89
N PRO A 6 2.17 -42.13 -16.19
CA PRO A 6 2.92 -41.50 -17.26
C PRO A 6 2.64 -39.98 -17.30
N ARG A 7 3.65 -39.19 -17.68
CA ARG A 7 3.58 -37.71 -17.74
C ARG A 7 2.35 -37.28 -18.55
N ARG A 8 1.42 -36.63 -17.88
CA ARG A 8 0.26 -35.95 -18.49
C ARG A 8 0.33 -34.48 -18.10
N SER A 9 1.34 -33.81 -18.63
CA SER A 9 1.49 -32.35 -18.54
C SER A 9 0.41 -31.64 -19.35
N PRO A 10 -0.14 -30.50 -18.88
CA PRO A 10 0.07 -29.87 -17.58
C PRO A 10 -0.53 -30.70 -16.43
N HIS A 11 0.06 -30.64 -15.22
CA HIS A 11 -0.48 -31.32 -14.03
C HIS A 11 -0.35 -30.54 -12.71
N LEU A 12 0.35 -29.40 -12.69
CA LEU A 12 0.56 -28.65 -11.43
C LEU A 12 -0.75 -28.04 -10.89
N PHE A 13 -1.45 -27.27 -11.71
CA PHE A 13 -2.63 -26.48 -11.28
C PHE A 13 -3.94 -26.93 -11.96
N PHE A 14 -3.80 -27.61 -13.08
CA PHE A 14 -4.87 -28.14 -13.90
C PHE A 14 -4.27 -29.24 -14.77
N THR A 15 -5.12 -30.13 -15.25
CA THR A 15 -4.76 -31.24 -16.11
C THR A 15 -4.95 -30.91 -17.59
N ALA A 16 -4.27 -31.65 -18.47
CA ALA A 16 -4.54 -31.56 -19.92
C ALA A 16 -6.03 -31.78 -20.30
N ALA A 17 -6.78 -32.54 -19.48
CA ALA A 17 -8.21 -32.78 -19.69
C ALA A 17 -9.10 -31.56 -19.35
N GLU A 18 -8.59 -30.63 -18.53
CA GLU A 18 -9.32 -29.42 -18.12
C GLU A 18 -9.09 -28.25 -19.09
N LEU A 19 -8.04 -28.30 -19.92
CA LEU A 19 -7.71 -27.27 -20.91
C LEU A 19 -8.88 -26.86 -21.82
N PRO A 20 -9.71 -27.77 -22.37
CA PRO A 20 -10.87 -27.36 -23.17
C PRO A 20 -11.83 -26.44 -22.42
N ARG A 21 -12.13 -26.75 -21.14
CA ARG A 21 -12.98 -25.90 -20.29
C ARG A 21 -12.32 -24.55 -19.99
N LEU A 22 -11.00 -24.58 -19.78
CA LEU A 22 -10.22 -23.35 -19.60
C LEU A 22 -10.20 -22.49 -20.86
N ARG A 23 -10.32 -23.04 -22.07
CA ARG A 23 -10.46 -22.26 -23.31
C ARG A 23 -11.88 -21.74 -23.51
N GLU A 24 -12.89 -22.57 -23.22
CA GLU A 24 -14.30 -22.18 -23.32
C GLU A 24 -14.63 -20.97 -22.43
N ARG A 25 -14.10 -20.93 -21.20
CA ARG A 25 -14.34 -19.79 -20.31
C ARG A 25 -13.72 -18.48 -20.80
N SER A 26 -12.77 -18.49 -21.74
CA SER A 26 -12.21 -17.26 -22.32
C SER A 26 -13.23 -16.42 -23.09
N ALA A 27 -14.42 -16.97 -23.37
CA ALA A 27 -15.51 -16.27 -24.05
C ALA A 27 -16.47 -15.49 -23.11
N ARG A 28 -16.28 -15.57 -21.78
CA ARG A 28 -17.19 -14.94 -20.80
C ARG A 28 -16.43 -14.05 -19.81
N GLU A 29 -17.06 -13.00 -19.32
CA GLU A 29 -16.46 -12.13 -18.31
C GLU A 29 -16.42 -12.78 -16.91
N PRO A 30 -15.43 -12.46 -16.06
CA PRO A 30 -14.28 -11.57 -16.30
C PRO A 30 -13.10 -12.25 -17.04
N TYR A 31 -13.23 -13.53 -17.38
CA TYR A 31 -12.18 -14.35 -17.98
C TYR A 31 -11.79 -13.89 -19.39
N ALA A 32 -12.74 -13.36 -20.17
CA ALA A 32 -12.49 -12.78 -21.49
C ALA A 32 -11.54 -11.58 -21.41
N THR A 33 -11.76 -10.67 -20.46
CA THR A 33 -10.83 -9.55 -20.23
C THR A 33 -9.44 -10.03 -19.81
N CYS A 34 -9.36 -10.98 -18.87
CA CYS A 34 -8.09 -11.55 -18.43
C CYS A 34 -7.33 -12.24 -19.58
N HIS A 35 -8.04 -12.99 -20.43
CA HIS A 35 -7.48 -13.63 -21.61
C HIS A 35 -6.96 -12.62 -22.62
N HIS A 36 -7.69 -11.53 -22.87
CA HIS A 36 -7.25 -10.46 -23.77
C HIS A 36 -5.93 -9.82 -23.32
N LEU A 37 -5.84 -9.46 -22.03
CA LEU A 37 -4.64 -8.85 -21.45
C LEU A 37 -3.44 -9.81 -21.42
N LEU A 38 -3.69 -11.10 -21.17
CA LEU A 38 -2.68 -12.14 -21.27
C LEU A 38 -2.05 -12.15 -22.67
N LEU A 39 -2.88 -12.19 -23.72
CA LEU A 39 -2.38 -12.25 -25.10
C LEU A 39 -1.66 -10.96 -25.49
N GLN A 40 -2.19 -9.79 -25.12
CA GLN A 40 -1.51 -8.51 -25.35
C GLN A 40 -0.13 -8.48 -24.69
N THR A 41 -0.04 -8.98 -23.46
CA THR A 41 1.24 -9.07 -22.74
C THR A 41 2.17 -10.05 -23.44
N ALA A 42 1.68 -11.23 -23.83
CA ALA A 42 2.46 -12.24 -24.55
C ALA A 42 3.02 -11.70 -25.88
N ASP A 43 2.22 -10.98 -26.66
CA ASP A 43 2.62 -10.32 -27.92
C ASP A 43 3.78 -9.32 -27.73
N HIS A 44 3.77 -8.58 -26.62
CA HIS A 44 4.86 -7.68 -26.28
C HIS A 44 6.15 -8.46 -25.98
N LEU A 45 6.05 -9.51 -25.16
CA LEU A 45 7.19 -10.34 -24.72
C LEU A 45 7.85 -11.13 -25.85
N LEU A 46 7.16 -11.33 -26.98
CA LEU A 46 7.76 -11.93 -28.18
C LEU A 46 8.95 -11.12 -28.72
N ARG A 47 8.95 -9.80 -28.52
CA ARG A 47 9.93 -8.87 -29.11
C ARG A 47 11.17 -8.66 -28.26
N ASP A 48 11.12 -9.06 -26.99
CA ASP A 48 12.21 -8.83 -26.06
C ASP A 48 13.42 -9.69 -26.36
N PRO A 49 14.65 -9.21 -26.14
CA PRO A 49 15.83 -10.04 -26.27
C PRO A 49 15.92 -11.07 -25.13
N LEU A 50 16.53 -12.22 -25.41
CA LEU A 50 16.96 -13.12 -24.32
C LEU A 50 18.03 -12.42 -23.46
N PRO A 51 18.01 -12.60 -22.14
CA PRO A 51 18.98 -11.97 -21.26
C PRO A 51 20.33 -12.64 -21.43
N SER A 52 21.40 -11.85 -21.48
CA SER A 52 22.76 -12.37 -21.37
C SER A 52 23.05 -12.77 -19.93
N ARG A 53 23.65 -13.96 -19.74
CA ARG A 53 24.09 -14.42 -18.42
C ARG A 53 24.94 -13.35 -17.71
N PRO A 54 24.60 -12.93 -16.49
CA PRO A 54 25.46 -12.06 -15.69
C PRO A 54 26.81 -12.73 -15.39
N PRO A 55 27.92 -11.96 -15.30
CA PRO A 55 29.18 -12.51 -14.82
C PRO A 55 28.98 -13.06 -13.40
N PRO A 56 29.71 -14.11 -12.97
CA PRO A 56 29.51 -14.72 -11.65
C PRO A 56 29.77 -13.72 -10.51
N GLY A 57 30.66 -12.73 -10.69
CA GLY A 57 30.98 -11.75 -9.65
C GLY A 57 31.62 -12.37 -8.39
N PRO A 58 31.90 -11.56 -7.37
CA PRO A 58 32.49 -12.04 -6.13
C PRO A 58 31.47 -12.83 -5.30
N PRO A 59 31.91 -13.74 -4.41
CA PRO A 59 31.03 -14.35 -3.42
C PRO A 59 30.49 -13.29 -2.44
N SER A 60 29.42 -13.64 -1.72
CA SER A 60 28.94 -12.78 -0.62
C SER A 60 30.07 -12.56 0.37
N PRO A 61 30.38 -11.31 0.76
CA PRO A 61 31.28 -11.07 1.89
C PRO A 61 30.66 -11.72 3.14
N GLN A 62 31.44 -12.57 3.82
CA GLN A 62 31.02 -13.28 5.02
C GLN A 62 31.32 -12.50 6.32
N ASP A 63 31.95 -11.32 6.20
CA ASP A 63 32.43 -10.54 7.35
C ASP A 63 31.48 -9.39 7.73
N GLU A 64 31.62 -8.92 8.97
CA GLU A 64 30.84 -7.84 9.63
C GLU A 64 30.81 -6.49 8.88
N GLY A 65 31.51 -6.36 7.74
CA GLY A 65 31.54 -5.18 6.86
C GLY A 65 30.39 -5.09 5.84
N GLY A 66 29.52 -6.10 5.75
CA GLY A 66 28.34 -6.18 4.86
C GLY A 66 28.67 -6.25 3.37
N TYR A 67 27.65 -6.09 2.52
CA TYR A 67 27.75 -6.42 1.09
C TYR A 67 28.62 -5.44 0.28
N SER A 68 29.54 -5.98 -0.52
CA SER A 68 30.34 -5.19 -1.46
C SER A 68 29.47 -4.70 -2.63
N ARG A 69 29.79 -3.52 -3.20
CA ARG A 69 29.08 -2.98 -4.37
C ARG A 69 29.08 -3.95 -5.56
N GLU A 70 30.21 -4.64 -5.76
CA GLU A 70 30.37 -5.58 -6.86
C GLU A 70 29.51 -6.84 -6.66
N TYR A 71 29.41 -7.34 -5.42
CA TYR A 71 28.49 -8.44 -5.08
C TYR A 71 27.04 -8.04 -5.37
N LEU A 72 26.60 -6.89 -4.86
CA LEU A 72 25.21 -6.44 -5.00
C LEU A 72 24.82 -6.25 -6.45
N ARG A 73 25.65 -5.55 -7.23
CA ARG A 73 25.40 -5.36 -8.66
C ARG A 73 25.16 -6.70 -9.35
N THR A 74 26.00 -7.69 -9.04
CA THR A 74 25.88 -9.03 -9.62
C THR A 74 24.64 -9.78 -9.12
N HIS A 75 24.38 -9.74 -7.81
CA HIS A 75 23.19 -10.30 -7.19
C HIS A 75 21.90 -9.79 -7.85
N TYR A 76 21.77 -8.48 -8.03
CA TYR A 76 20.60 -7.87 -8.64
C TYR A 76 20.48 -8.12 -10.15
N GLN A 77 21.59 -8.31 -10.87
CA GLN A 77 21.53 -8.76 -12.26
C GLN A 77 20.92 -10.17 -12.36
N PHE A 78 21.34 -11.10 -11.50
CA PHE A 78 20.73 -12.44 -11.43
C PHE A 78 19.29 -12.39 -10.97
N TYR A 79 18.98 -11.58 -9.94
CA TYR A 79 17.62 -11.35 -9.48
C TYR A 79 16.72 -10.84 -10.61
N THR A 80 17.24 -9.89 -11.39
CA THR A 80 16.55 -9.30 -12.54
C THR A 80 16.20 -10.37 -13.57
N CYS A 81 17.18 -11.21 -13.89
CA CYS A 81 17.02 -12.31 -14.84
C CYS A 81 16.02 -13.36 -14.35
N GLY A 82 16.11 -13.81 -13.09
CA GLY A 82 15.24 -14.86 -12.56
C GLY A 82 13.76 -14.47 -12.53
N HIS A 83 13.46 -13.23 -12.12
CA HIS A 83 12.11 -12.66 -12.18
C HIS A 83 11.59 -12.50 -13.62
N ALA A 84 12.45 -12.07 -14.55
CA ALA A 84 12.07 -12.01 -15.96
C ALA A 84 11.67 -13.40 -16.46
N LEU A 85 12.46 -14.44 -16.19
CA LEU A 85 12.08 -15.80 -16.57
C LEU A 85 10.75 -16.24 -15.95
N GLN A 86 10.53 -15.99 -14.65
CA GLN A 86 9.26 -16.32 -14.03
C GLN A 86 8.08 -15.62 -14.70
N GLY A 87 8.16 -14.30 -14.85
CA GLY A 87 7.08 -13.49 -15.43
C GLY A 87 6.83 -13.79 -16.90
N TYR A 88 7.90 -13.97 -17.69
CA TYR A 88 7.82 -14.15 -19.13
C TYR A 88 7.41 -15.58 -19.46
N GLY A 89 8.08 -16.55 -18.83
CA GLY A 89 7.85 -17.97 -19.06
C GLY A 89 6.41 -18.36 -18.73
N GLN A 90 5.86 -17.91 -17.60
CA GLN A 90 4.47 -18.21 -17.22
C GLN A 90 3.46 -17.57 -18.19
N VAL A 91 3.66 -16.30 -18.59
CA VAL A 91 2.73 -15.60 -19.48
C VAL A 91 2.73 -16.25 -20.86
N LEU A 92 3.90 -16.43 -21.46
CA LEU A 92 4.03 -17.02 -22.80
C LEU A 92 3.53 -18.47 -22.84
N ALA A 93 3.90 -19.29 -21.85
CA ALA A 93 3.44 -20.68 -21.81
C ALA A 93 1.92 -20.79 -21.61
N PHE A 94 1.31 -19.97 -20.76
CA PHE A 94 -0.14 -19.98 -20.56
C PHE A 94 -0.89 -19.40 -21.76
N ALA A 95 -0.37 -18.34 -22.39
CA ALA A 95 -0.91 -17.77 -23.61
C ALA A 95 -0.97 -18.83 -24.72
N TYR A 96 0.08 -19.65 -24.88
CA TYR A 96 0.07 -20.80 -25.79
C TYR A 96 -1.02 -21.82 -25.41
N LEU A 97 -1.14 -22.18 -24.13
CA LEU A 97 -2.14 -23.15 -23.69
C LEU A 97 -3.57 -22.70 -24.01
N LEU A 98 -3.88 -21.40 -23.91
CA LEU A 98 -5.21 -20.87 -24.22
C LEU A 98 -5.44 -20.65 -25.72
N SER A 99 -4.49 -20.01 -26.42
CA SER A 99 -4.66 -19.61 -27.83
C SER A 99 -4.29 -20.70 -28.84
N GLY A 100 -3.36 -21.60 -28.48
CA GLY A 100 -2.72 -22.52 -29.41
C GLY A 100 -1.67 -21.90 -30.33
N GLU A 101 -1.34 -20.60 -30.19
CA GLU A 101 -0.38 -19.90 -31.04
C GLU A 101 1.07 -20.36 -30.75
N PRO A 102 1.74 -21.07 -31.69
CA PRO A 102 3.05 -21.66 -31.44
C PRO A 102 4.16 -20.64 -31.14
N ALA A 103 4.05 -19.39 -31.62
CA ALA A 103 5.05 -18.36 -31.35
C ALA A 103 5.29 -18.15 -29.85
N TYR A 104 4.25 -18.22 -29.02
CA TYR A 104 4.38 -18.07 -27.58
C TYR A 104 5.13 -19.26 -26.95
N ALA A 105 4.84 -20.49 -27.38
CA ALA A 105 5.54 -21.69 -26.90
C ALA A 105 7.02 -21.69 -27.27
N VAL A 106 7.33 -21.33 -28.52
CA VAL A 106 8.72 -21.19 -28.98
C VAL A 106 9.47 -20.18 -28.11
N ARG A 107 8.88 -19.01 -27.88
CA ARG A 107 9.52 -17.97 -27.08
C ARG A 107 9.73 -18.41 -25.63
N ALA A 108 8.70 -18.96 -24.98
CA ALA A 108 8.80 -19.47 -23.61
C ALA A 108 9.88 -20.56 -23.47
N ARG A 109 9.94 -21.49 -24.43
CA ARG A 109 10.97 -22.51 -24.51
C ARG A 109 12.37 -21.91 -24.63
N ASP A 110 12.57 -20.95 -25.53
CA ASP A 110 13.89 -20.34 -25.74
C ASP A 110 14.41 -19.67 -24.46
N TRP A 111 13.53 -18.97 -23.72
CA TRP A 111 13.85 -18.43 -22.40
C TRP A 111 14.23 -19.53 -21.41
N ALA A 112 13.46 -20.61 -21.34
CA ALA A 112 13.73 -21.71 -20.41
C ALA A 112 15.05 -22.44 -20.71
N LEU A 113 15.33 -22.73 -21.98
CA LEU A 113 16.56 -23.40 -22.40
C LEU A 113 17.80 -22.54 -22.16
N GLU A 114 17.73 -21.24 -22.41
CA GLU A 114 18.82 -20.30 -22.12
C GLU A 114 19.20 -20.36 -20.63
N PHE A 115 18.22 -20.24 -19.73
CA PHE A 115 18.48 -20.30 -18.28
C PHE A 115 18.93 -21.68 -17.80
N ALA A 116 18.37 -22.75 -18.35
CA ALA A 116 18.77 -24.11 -17.99
C ALA A 116 20.22 -24.41 -18.39
N GLY A 117 20.71 -23.78 -19.46
CA GLY A 117 22.10 -23.82 -19.90
C GLY A 117 23.07 -23.08 -18.99
N TRP A 118 22.59 -22.18 -18.11
CA TRP A 118 23.45 -21.50 -17.15
C TRP A 118 23.88 -22.49 -16.04
N PRO A 119 25.17 -22.50 -15.64
CA PRO A 119 25.64 -23.41 -14.59
C PRO A 119 25.09 -23.07 -13.20
N GLN A 120 24.64 -21.82 -13.01
CA GLN A 120 24.13 -21.28 -11.74
C GLN A 120 23.23 -20.07 -12.01
N TRP A 121 22.37 -19.75 -11.04
CA TRP A 121 21.46 -18.60 -11.09
C TRP A 121 21.74 -17.57 -9.99
N GLY A 122 23.01 -17.47 -9.55
CA GLY A 122 23.45 -16.55 -8.50
C GLY A 122 24.94 -16.19 -8.55
N PRO A 123 25.36 -15.19 -7.74
CA PRO A 123 26.75 -14.72 -7.72
C PRO A 123 27.74 -15.68 -7.02
N GLY A 124 29.01 -15.59 -7.39
CA GLY A 124 30.11 -16.39 -6.84
C GLY A 124 30.01 -17.88 -7.20
N ALA A 125 30.39 -18.75 -6.27
CA ALA A 125 30.13 -20.19 -6.36
C ALA A 125 28.83 -20.59 -5.64
N ALA A 126 28.03 -19.62 -5.20
CA ALA A 126 26.84 -19.81 -4.39
C ALA A 126 25.60 -20.00 -5.29
N PRO A 127 24.95 -21.17 -5.29
CA PRO A 127 23.83 -21.45 -6.18
C PRO A 127 22.46 -20.88 -5.75
N ASP A 128 22.33 -20.06 -4.71
CA ASP A 128 21.27 -20.33 -3.75
C ASP A 128 20.73 -19.08 -3.02
N GLY A 129 19.80 -18.37 -3.66
CA GLY A 129 19.05 -17.27 -3.02
C GLY A 129 17.77 -16.95 -3.79
N ILE A 130 17.08 -15.89 -3.39
CA ILE A 130 15.77 -15.50 -3.97
C ILE A 130 15.85 -15.40 -5.51
N GLN A 131 16.96 -14.92 -6.07
CA GLN A 131 17.20 -14.86 -7.51
C GLN A 131 17.07 -16.23 -8.21
N ALA A 132 17.61 -17.29 -7.60
CA ALA A 132 17.56 -18.64 -8.14
C ALA A 132 16.17 -19.27 -7.96
N ALA A 133 15.45 -18.87 -6.90
CA ALA A 133 14.08 -19.32 -6.64
C ALA A 133 13.11 -18.83 -7.74
N HIS A 134 13.21 -17.57 -8.15
CA HIS A 134 12.38 -17.04 -9.25
C HIS A 134 12.66 -17.78 -10.58
N ALA A 135 13.94 -18.00 -10.91
CA ALA A 135 14.30 -18.79 -12.08
C ALA A 135 13.76 -20.22 -11.99
N LEU A 136 13.88 -20.85 -10.81
CA LEU A 136 13.38 -22.20 -10.55
C LEU A 136 11.87 -22.31 -10.75
N THR A 137 11.09 -21.37 -10.21
CA THR A 137 9.64 -21.29 -10.40
C THR A 137 9.29 -21.14 -11.88
N GLY A 138 9.93 -20.20 -12.58
CA GLY A 138 9.69 -19.99 -14.02
C GLY A 138 9.95 -21.23 -14.87
N LEU A 139 11.07 -21.92 -14.63
CA LEU A 139 11.40 -23.17 -15.32
C LEU A 139 10.41 -24.29 -14.99
N ALA A 140 9.99 -24.42 -13.73
CA ALA A 140 9.03 -25.45 -13.34
C ALA A 140 7.68 -25.28 -14.06
N LEU A 141 7.22 -24.04 -14.19
CA LEU A 141 6.00 -23.70 -14.92
C LEU A 141 6.13 -24.00 -16.42
N VAL A 142 7.22 -23.56 -17.07
CA VAL A 142 7.45 -23.85 -18.50
C VAL A 142 7.59 -25.35 -18.75
N TYR A 143 8.31 -26.07 -17.88
CA TYR A 143 8.49 -27.52 -17.97
C TYR A 143 7.18 -28.29 -17.90
N ASP A 144 6.29 -27.90 -16.98
CA ASP A 144 4.97 -28.53 -16.87
C ASP A 144 4.04 -28.10 -18.01
N TRP A 145 3.91 -26.80 -18.27
CA TRP A 145 2.91 -26.29 -19.21
C TRP A 145 3.23 -26.59 -20.67
N LEU A 146 4.52 -26.60 -21.03
CA LEU A 146 4.97 -26.92 -22.38
C LEU A 146 5.42 -28.37 -22.55
N GLY A 147 5.10 -29.26 -21.61
CA GLY A 147 5.61 -30.64 -21.63
C GLY A 147 5.30 -31.42 -22.91
N ALA A 148 4.18 -31.15 -23.58
CA ALA A 148 3.83 -31.77 -24.87
C ALA A 148 4.49 -31.10 -26.10
N PHE A 149 5.08 -29.90 -25.92
CA PHE A 149 5.74 -29.13 -26.96
C PHE A 149 7.26 -29.33 -26.97
N LEU A 150 7.85 -29.61 -25.81
CA LEU A 150 9.27 -29.87 -25.63
C LEU A 150 9.66 -31.23 -26.21
N ASP A 151 10.82 -31.31 -26.86
CA ASP A 151 11.40 -32.60 -27.21
C ASP A 151 12.07 -33.28 -25.99
N GLU A 152 12.55 -34.51 -26.19
CA GLU A 152 13.17 -35.30 -25.12
C GLU A 152 14.48 -34.69 -24.62
N GLN A 153 15.29 -34.09 -25.50
CA GLN A 153 16.57 -33.47 -25.12
C GLN A 153 16.34 -32.18 -24.35
N GLU A 154 15.41 -31.35 -24.83
CA GLU A 154 14.96 -30.13 -24.19
C GLU A 154 14.37 -30.45 -22.80
N SER A 155 13.48 -31.44 -22.72
CA SER A 155 12.92 -31.92 -21.45
C SER A 155 14.00 -32.41 -20.50
N GLN A 156 14.96 -33.20 -20.97
CA GLN A 156 16.06 -33.71 -20.16
C GLN A 156 16.92 -32.57 -19.59
N LEU A 157 17.23 -31.54 -20.39
CA LEU A 157 18.01 -30.38 -19.95
C LEU A 157 17.29 -29.61 -18.84
N LEU A 158 16.00 -29.32 -19.02
CA LEU A 158 15.18 -28.63 -18.02
C LEU A 158 15.08 -29.47 -16.73
N ARG A 159 14.82 -30.77 -16.86
CA ARG A 159 14.74 -31.71 -15.72
C ARG A 159 16.02 -31.71 -14.89
N GLN A 160 17.18 -31.76 -15.54
CA GLN A 160 18.48 -31.70 -14.88
C GLN A 160 18.71 -30.36 -14.17
N ALA A 161 18.36 -29.24 -14.80
CA ALA A 161 18.50 -27.92 -14.21
C ALA A 161 17.62 -27.74 -12.96
N LEU A 162 16.35 -28.16 -13.05
CA LEU A 162 15.41 -28.15 -11.92
C LEU A 162 15.94 -29.01 -10.75
N GLY A 163 16.30 -30.26 -11.02
CA GLY A 163 16.79 -31.18 -9.99
C GLY A 163 18.10 -30.75 -9.36
N ARG A 164 19.00 -30.10 -10.12
CA ARG A 164 20.24 -29.52 -9.58
C ARG A 164 19.92 -28.44 -8.53
N GLN A 165 19.01 -27.53 -8.85
CA GLN A 165 18.66 -26.43 -7.95
C GLN A 165 17.90 -26.91 -6.70
N VAL A 166 16.98 -27.87 -6.84
CA VAL A 166 16.28 -28.46 -5.68
C VAL A 166 17.26 -29.09 -4.68
N ARG A 167 18.25 -29.85 -5.18
CA ARG A 167 19.30 -30.43 -4.33
C ARG A 167 20.17 -29.34 -3.67
N ALA A 168 20.48 -28.27 -4.39
CA ALA A 168 21.23 -27.14 -3.84
C ALA A 168 20.48 -26.44 -2.69
N PHE A 169 19.19 -26.16 -2.85
CA PHE A 169 18.37 -25.56 -1.79
C PHE A 169 18.23 -26.47 -0.57
N ARG A 170 18.17 -27.79 -0.77
CA ARG A 170 18.14 -28.74 0.35
C ARG A 170 19.38 -28.63 1.24
N LEU A 171 20.56 -28.49 0.63
CA LEU A 171 21.81 -28.31 1.37
C LEU A 171 21.89 -26.91 2.01
N GLN A 172 21.41 -25.88 1.33
CA GLN A 172 21.45 -24.50 1.84
C GLN A 172 20.62 -24.32 3.12
N TRP A 173 19.38 -24.82 3.12
CA TRP A 173 18.41 -24.54 4.17
C TRP A 173 18.46 -25.54 5.33
N GLU A 174 19.40 -26.48 5.30
CA GLU A 174 19.63 -27.41 6.42
C GLU A 174 20.18 -26.65 7.64
N GLY A 175 19.36 -26.53 8.69
CA GLY A 175 19.72 -25.83 9.92
C GLY A 175 19.66 -24.30 9.85
N ALA A 176 19.18 -23.72 8.76
CA ALA A 176 19.04 -22.27 8.59
C ALA A 176 17.76 -21.73 9.27
N PRO A 177 17.71 -20.43 9.62
CA PRO A 177 16.48 -19.79 10.11
C PRO A 177 15.40 -19.75 9.01
N LEU A 178 14.21 -20.29 9.31
CA LEU A 178 13.14 -20.48 8.32
C LEU A 178 12.00 -19.45 8.40
N ASN A 179 12.02 -18.58 9.40
CA ASN A 179 11.03 -17.51 9.60
C ASN A 179 11.35 -16.24 8.81
N THR A 180 11.90 -16.39 7.60
CA THR A 180 12.25 -15.27 6.72
C THR A 180 11.56 -15.40 5.36
N SER A 181 11.27 -14.26 4.72
CA SER A 181 10.69 -14.26 3.36
C SER A 181 11.63 -14.90 2.33
N ALA A 182 12.94 -14.82 2.55
CA ALA A 182 13.91 -15.52 1.71
C ALA A 182 13.74 -17.05 1.79
N ALA A 183 13.54 -17.58 3.01
CA ALA A 183 13.24 -18.99 3.21
C ALA A 183 11.93 -19.36 2.50
N TRP A 184 10.85 -18.62 2.73
CA TRP A 184 9.57 -18.85 2.06
C TRP A 184 9.70 -18.97 0.54
N VAL A 185 10.36 -18.00 -0.09
CA VAL A 185 10.50 -17.96 -1.55
C VAL A 185 11.31 -19.14 -2.07
N CYS A 186 12.47 -19.44 -1.47
CA CYS A 186 13.33 -20.54 -1.90
C CYS A 186 12.67 -21.91 -1.68
N LEU A 187 12.07 -22.13 -0.51
CA LEU A 187 11.44 -23.39 -0.15
C LEU A 187 10.19 -23.67 -0.98
N ALA A 188 9.35 -22.65 -1.23
CA ALA A 188 8.17 -22.79 -2.08
C ALA A 188 8.56 -23.09 -3.53
N ALA A 189 9.57 -22.41 -4.08
CA ALA A 189 10.08 -22.69 -5.42
C ALA A 189 10.62 -24.12 -5.53
N ALA A 190 11.35 -24.59 -4.51
CA ALA A 190 11.84 -25.97 -4.44
C ALA A 190 10.70 -26.99 -4.37
N GLY A 191 9.68 -26.72 -3.56
CA GLY A 191 8.47 -27.53 -3.45
C GLY A 191 7.73 -27.65 -4.77
N LEU A 192 7.49 -26.52 -5.45
CA LEU A 192 6.83 -26.48 -6.76
C LEU A 192 7.63 -27.22 -7.84
N ALA A 193 8.95 -27.01 -7.91
CA ALA A 193 9.81 -27.74 -8.84
C ALA A 193 9.82 -29.25 -8.55
N SER A 194 9.79 -29.65 -7.27
CA SER A 194 9.68 -31.05 -6.88
C SER A 194 8.36 -31.68 -7.34
N LEU A 195 7.24 -30.94 -7.28
CA LEU A 195 5.95 -31.38 -7.82
C LEU A 195 5.95 -31.49 -9.36
N ALA A 196 6.65 -30.58 -10.05
CA ALA A 196 6.79 -30.63 -11.51
C ALA A 196 7.57 -31.88 -11.96
N LEU A 197 8.60 -32.25 -11.19
CA LEU A 197 9.47 -33.39 -11.43
C LEU A 197 8.90 -34.74 -10.98
N LEU A 198 7.83 -34.73 -10.18
CA LEU A 198 7.26 -35.92 -9.54
C LEU A 198 7.00 -37.12 -10.48
N PRO A 199 6.54 -36.94 -11.73
CA PRO A 199 6.29 -38.08 -12.61
C PRO A 199 7.55 -38.77 -13.16
N GLU A 200 8.71 -38.10 -13.16
CA GLU A 200 9.90 -38.53 -13.94
C GLU A 200 11.19 -38.61 -13.12
N GLU A 201 11.27 -37.93 -11.97
CA GLU A 201 12.45 -37.92 -11.11
C GLU A 201 12.24 -38.79 -9.86
N PRO A 202 13.00 -39.90 -9.69
CA PRO A 202 12.80 -40.83 -8.57
C PRO A 202 12.92 -40.21 -7.17
N GLU A 203 13.77 -39.18 -7.02
CA GLU A 203 13.97 -38.48 -5.74
C GLU A 203 12.84 -37.49 -5.41
N ALA A 204 12.03 -37.08 -6.39
CA ALA A 204 11.08 -35.98 -6.24
C ALA A 204 10.01 -36.24 -5.17
N ALA A 205 9.56 -37.48 -5.00
CA ALA A 205 8.60 -37.83 -3.95
C ALA A 205 9.14 -37.49 -2.55
N GLY A 206 10.42 -37.79 -2.29
CA GLY A 206 11.07 -37.46 -1.01
C GLY A 206 11.33 -35.96 -0.85
N TRP A 207 11.56 -35.23 -1.95
CA TRP A 207 11.67 -33.77 -1.89
C TRP A 207 10.32 -33.12 -1.56
N VAL A 208 9.23 -33.54 -2.20
CA VAL A 208 7.87 -33.02 -1.90
C VAL A 208 7.51 -33.25 -0.44
N GLU A 209 7.76 -34.46 0.09
CA GLU A 209 7.53 -34.77 1.51
C GLU A 209 8.35 -33.84 2.42
N HIS A 210 9.64 -33.69 2.15
CA HIS A 210 10.53 -32.83 2.92
C HIS A 210 10.05 -31.37 2.97
N TRP A 211 9.77 -30.75 1.83
CA TRP A 211 9.32 -29.36 1.77
C TRP A 211 7.96 -29.15 2.43
N THR A 212 7.04 -30.10 2.22
CA THR A 212 5.71 -30.06 2.86
C THR A 212 5.83 -30.10 4.38
N GLN A 213 6.63 -31.04 4.91
CA GLN A 213 6.85 -31.17 6.35
C GLN A 213 7.53 -29.91 6.93
N LEU A 214 8.49 -29.33 6.20
CA LEU A 214 9.18 -28.12 6.63
C LEU A 214 8.20 -26.94 6.76
N PHE A 215 7.31 -26.76 5.78
CA PHE A 215 6.28 -25.73 5.85
C PHE A 215 5.33 -25.92 7.03
N GLN A 216 4.84 -27.15 7.23
CA GLN A 216 3.88 -27.48 8.29
C GLN A 216 4.44 -27.35 9.70
N THR A 217 5.69 -27.76 9.90
CA THR A 217 6.26 -27.92 11.25
C THR A 217 7.13 -26.76 11.69
N GLN A 218 7.65 -25.96 10.75
CA GLN A 218 8.61 -24.91 11.06
C GLN A 218 8.27 -23.58 10.41
N VAL A 219 8.02 -23.53 9.09
CA VAL A 219 7.84 -22.25 8.39
C VAL A 219 6.55 -21.56 8.81
N LEU A 220 5.38 -22.18 8.62
CA LEU A 220 4.08 -21.55 8.93
C LEU A 220 3.96 -21.18 10.42
N PRO A 221 4.27 -22.08 11.38
CA PRO A 221 4.16 -21.76 12.80
C PRO A 221 5.10 -20.66 13.28
N ALA A 222 6.25 -20.46 12.61
CA ALA A 222 7.20 -19.40 12.96
C ALA A 222 6.95 -18.08 12.19
N SER A 223 6.05 -18.08 11.22
CA SER A 223 5.80 -16.93 10.33
C SER A 223 4.58 -16.12 10.71
N PHE A 224 3.67 -16.66 11.53
CA PHE A 224 2.42 -16.00 11.87
C PHE A 224 2.23 -15.87 13.38
N GLY A 225 1.79 -14.70 13.80
CA GLY A 225 1.18 -14.47 15.11
C GLY A 225 -0.23 -15.05 15.19
N HIS A 226 -0.80 -15.05 16.39
CA HIS A 226 -2.10 -15.67 16.66
C HIS A 226 -3.29 -14.97 16.00
N GLN A 227 -3.14 -13.72 15.56
CA GLN A 227 -4.13 -12.95 14.80
C GLN A 227 -3.78 -12.91 13.30
N GLY A 228 -2.83 -13.73 12.86
CA GLY A 228 -2.37 -13.80 11.48
C GLY A 228 -1.23 -12.84 11.16
N GLU A 229 -0.57 -12.27 12.17
CA GLU A 229 0.51 -11.30 11.98
C GLU A 229 1.72 -11.91 11.28
N PHE A 230 2.06 -11.47 10.07
CA PHE A 230 3.29 -11.94 9.43
C PHE A 230 4.55 -11.48 10.18
N CYS A 231 5.50 -12.39 10.41
CA CYS A 231 6.68 -12.20 11.25
C CYS A 231 7.63 -11.09 10.78
N GLU A 232 7.65 -10.78 9.48
CA GLU A 232 8.43 -9.69 8.89
C GLU A 232 7.64 -8.37 8.76
N GLY A 233 6.43 -8.29 9.34
CA GLY A 233 5.51 -7.15 9.22
C GLY A 233 4.69 -7.15 7.91
N THR A 234 3.91 -6.08 7.70
CA THR A 234 3.07 -5.89 6.49
C THR A 234 3.81 -5.00 5.47
N GLY A 235 4.47 -5.62 4.49
CA GLY A 235 5.44 -4.93 3.61
C GLY A 235 5.70 -5.69 2.31
N TRP A 236 6.58 -5.20 1.44
CA TRP A 236 6.86 -5.89 0.15
C TRP A 236 7.24 -7.38 0.27
N TRP A 237 7.82 -7.77 1.40
CA TRP A 237 8.41 -9.08 1.60
C TRP A 237 7.42 -10.17 2.01
N ASP A 238 6.35 -9.82 2.72
CA ASP A 238 5.27 -10.77 3.02
C ASP A 238 4.53 -11.16 1.72
N ILE A 239 4.32 -10.18 0.82
CA ILE A 239 3.84 -10.43 -0.54
C ILE A 239 4.78 -11.40 -1.23
N CYS A 240 6.08 -11.12 -1.29
CA CYS A 240 7.01 -11.97 -2.03
C CYS A 240 6.98 -13.42 -1.52
N ALA A 241 6.92 -13.60 -0.20
CA ALA A 241 6.78 -14.89 0.44
C ALA A 241 5.47 -15.60 0.04
N LEU A 242 4.34 -14.92 0.23
CA LEU A 242 3.01 -15.47 -0.06
C LEU A 242 2.82 -15.76 -1.55
N ARG A 243 3.27 -14.86 -2.43
CA ARG A 243 3.21 -14.98 -3.89
C ARG A 243 3.85 -16.27 -4.41
N GLN A 244 4.92 -16.74 -3.77
CA GLN A 244 5.56 -18.02 -4.10
C GLN A 244 4.92 -19.18 -3.34
N GLY A 245 4.60 -18.98 -2.06
CA GLY A 245 3.96 -19.98 -1.21
C GLY A 245 2.65 -20.51 -1.80
N VAL A 246 1.75 -19.62 -2.23
CA VAL A 246 0.44 -20.02 -2.78
C VAL A 246 0.54 -20.87 -4.04
N LEU A 247 1.59 -20.68 -4.86
CA LEU A 247 1.83 -21.52 -6.04
C LEU A 247 2.16 -22.96 -5.63
N PHE A 248 3.04 -23.12 -4.64
CA PHE A 248 3.37 -24.44 -4.11
C PHE A 248 2.17 -25.08 -3.40
N PHE A 249 1.46 -24.32 -2.56
CA PHE A 249 0.33 -24.83 -1.77
C PHE A 249 -0.81 -25.30 -2.66
N GLU A 250 -1.14 -24.52 -3.70
CA GLU A 250 -2.17 -24.92 -4.65
C GLU A 250 -1.76 -26.15 -5.47
N ALA A 251 -0.53 -26.18 -5.99
CA ALA A 251 -0.06 -27.33 -6.73
C ALA A 251 -0.01 -28.61 -5.87
N LEU A 252 0.37 -28.47 -4.60
CA LEU A 252 0.36 -29.57 -3.63
C LEU A 252 -1.06 -30.09 -3.40
N ARG A 253 -2.01 -29.18 -3.14
CA ARG A 253 -3.44 -29.50 -2.94
C ARG A 253 -4.04 -30.17 -4.17
N HIS A 254 -3.78 -29.65 -5.36
CA HIS A 254 -4.25 -30.21 -6.64
C HIS A 254 -3.74 -31.64 -6.86
N GLN A 255 -2.51 -31.94 -6.43
CA GLN A 255 -1.90 -33.26 -6.51
C GLN A 255 -2.30 -34.21 -5.37
N GLY A 256 -3.29 -33.83 -4.55
CA GLY A 256 -3.80 -34.64 -3.44
C GLY A 256 -2.93 -34.64 -2.18
N GLY A 257 -2.03 -33.65 -2.05
CA GLY A 257 -1.30 -33.36 -0.83
C GLY A 257 -2.16 -32.64 0.23
N PRO A 258 -1.59 -32.36 1.42
CA PRO A 258 -2.30 -31.61 2.45
C PRO A 258 -2.56 -30.17 2.02
N ASP A 259 -3.70 -29.63 2.47
CA ASP A 259 -4.04 -28.23 2.24
C ASP A 259 -3.38 -27.34 3.30
N LEU A 260 -2.32 -26.65 2.89
CA LEU A 260 -1.55 -25.76 3.77
C LEU A 260 -2.25 -24.41 4.03
N CYS A 261 -3.30 -24.07 3.28
CA CYS A 261 -4.10 -22.86 3.53
C CYS A 261 -4.95 -22.93 4.78
N LEU A 262 -5.15 -24.13 5.32
CA LEU A 262 -5.88 -24.36 6.54
C LEU A 262 -5.04 -24.10 7.81
N ASP A 263 -3.76 -23.72 7.65
CA ASP A 263 -2.96 -23.25 8.77
C ASP A 263 -3.65 -22.05 9.47
N PRO A 264 -3.76 -22.05 10.81
CA PRO A 264 -4.47 -21.01 11.54
C PRO A 264 -3.92 -19.60 11.29
N GLY A 265 -2.60 -19.46 11.17
CA GLY A 265 -1.95 -18.17 10.95
C GLY A 265 -2.23 -17.64 9.56
N LEU A 266 -2.05 -18.48 8.53
CA LEU A 266 -2.35 -18.12 7.15
C LEU A 266 -3.85 -17.82 6.94
N ARG A 267 -4.74 -18.53 7.64
CA ARG A 267 -6.18 -18.27 7.61
C ARG A 267 -6.57 -16.93 8.24
N ALA A 268 -5.83 -16.48 9.26
CA ALA A 268 -6.07 -15.21 9.93
C ALA A 268 -5.43 -14.00 9.19
N TYR A 269 -4.38 -14.25 8.40
CA TYR A 269 -3.63 -13.22 7.67
C TYR A 269 -4.48 -12.24 6.82
N PRO A 270 -5.53 -12.66 6.08
CA PRO A 270 -6.36 -11.72 5.33
C PRO A 270 -6.99 -10.61 6.20
N ALA A 271 -7.32 -10.90 7.46
CA ALA A 271 -7.86 -9.91 8.38
C ALA A 271 -6.81 -8.82 8.70
N GLN A 272 -5.55 -9.21 8.91
CA GLN A 272 -4.43 -8.28 9.03
C GLN A 272 -4.27 -7.45 7.76
N LEU A 273 -4.25 -8.08 6.58
CA LEU A 273 -4.05 -7.41 5.30
C LEU A 273 -5.15 -6.39 5.00
N LEU A 274 -6.41 -6.75 5.23
CA LEU A 274 -7.55 -5.84 5.04
C LEU A 274 -7.60 -4.74 6.09
N ALA A 275 -7.06 -4.98 7.28
CA ALA A 275 -6.88 -3.95 8.28
C ALA A 275 -5.74 -2.99 7.91
N SER A 276 -4.63 -3.47 7.36
CA SER A 276 -3.46 -2.62 7.07
C SER A 276 -3.56 -1.85 5.76
N SER A 277 -4.18 -2.43 4.71
CA SER A 277 -4.32 -1.84 3.37
C SER A 277 -5.41 -0.75 3.35
N ASP A 278 -5.18 0.41 2.72
CA ASP A 278 -6.26 1.35 2.41
C ASP A 278 -6.34 1.61 0.90
N ALA A 279 -7.56 1.85 0.38
CA ALA A 279 -7.78 2.14 -1.04
C ALA A 279 -7.15 3.48 -1.46
N ALA A 280 -6.72 4.31 -0.51
CA ALA A 280 -5.98 5.55 -0.76
C ALA A 280 -4.46 5.36 -0.90
N ASP A 281 -3.91 4.16 -0.67
CA ASP A 281 -2.48 3.82 -0.90
C ASP A 281 -2.10 3.68 -2.38
N LEU A 282 -3.02 4.07 -3.25
CA LEU A 282 -2.98 3.95 -4.70
C LEU A 282 -2.09 4.99 -5.42
N GLY A 283 -1.61 6.01 -4.72
CA GLY A 283 -0.92 7.15 -5.33
C GLY A 283 0.61 7.05 -5.44
N HIS A 284 1.26 6.20 -4.63
CA HIS A 284 2.72 6.08 -4.64
C HIS A 284 3.14 4.62 -4.70
N PRO A 285 3.90 4.17 -5.72
CA PRO A 285 4.52 2.87 -5.68
C PRO A 285 5.38 2.81 -4.42
N PRO A 286 5.19 1.83 -3.51
CA PRO A 286 6.20 1.56 -2.50
C PRO A 286 7.51 1.35 -3.24
N HIS A 287 8.60 1.95 -2.76
CA HIS A 287 9.91 1.57 -3.25
C HIS A 287 10.03 0.05 -3.10
N PRO A 288 10.65 -0.71 -4.04
CA PRO A 288 10.78 -2.18 -3.94
C PRO A 288 11.58 -2.64 -2.69
N ARG A 289 12.06 -1.70 -1.86
CA ARG A 289 12.68 -1.92 -0.56
C ARG A 289 11.91 -1.29 0.60
N CYS A 290 10.65 -0.89 0.40
CA CYS A 290 9.78 -0.39 1.45
C CYS A 290 9.67 -1.43 2.58
N TRP A 291 10.50 -1.19 3.59
CA TRP A 291 10.62 -1.90 4.86
C TRP A 291 9.75 -1.26 5.95
N ALA A 292 8.75 -0.47 5.56
CA ALA A 292 8.01 0.38 6.48
C ALA A 292 6.98 -0.43 7.29
N SER A 293 7.07 -0.36 8.62
CA SER A 293 6.06 -0.88 9.55
C SER A 293 4.68 -0.22 9.35
N PHE A 294 4.62 0.92 8.66
CA PHE A 294 3.40 1.72 8.50
C PHE A 294 2.93 1.95 7.06
N GLN A 295 3.70 1.59 6.03
CA GLN A 295 3.25 1.71 4.63
C GLN A 295 3.02 0.32 4.05
N PRO A 296 1.77 -0.18 4.04
CA PRO A 296 1.45 -1.40 3.33
C PRO A 296 1.80 -1.20 1.85
N PRO A 297 2.29 -2.23 1.18
CA PRO A 297 2.57 -2.15 -0.24
C PRO A 297 1.25 -1.96 -1.01
N SER A 298 1.35 -1.39 -2.23
CA SER A 298 0.17 -1.12 -3.05
C SER A 298 -0.69 -2.38 -3.17
N PRO A 299 -2.01 -2.29 -2.90
CA PRO A 299 -2.88 -3.45 -2.81
C PRO A 299 -2.91 -4.35 -4.06
N HIS A 300 -2.57 -3.82 -5.24
CA HIS A 300 -2.38 -4.59 -6.47
C HIS A 300 -1.46 -5.80 -6.31
N HIS A 301 -0.41 -5.68 -5.50
CA HIS A 301 0.58 -6.74 -5.36
C HIS A 301 0.07 -7.96 -4.58
N TYR A 302 -1.05 -7.83 -3.86
CA TYR A 302 -1.71 -8.95 -3.17
C TYR A 302 -2.83 -9.57 -4.00
N ARG A 303 -3.16 -9.04 -5.17
CA ARG A 303 -4.40 -9.37 -5.90
C ARG A 303 -4.59 -10.88 -6.08
N TYR A 304 -3.61 -11.58 -6.64
CA TYR A 304 -3.77 -13.02 -6.84
C TYR A 304 -3.67 -13.83 -5.55
N VAL A 305 -2.94 -13.33 -4.53
CA VAL A 305 -2.90 -13.98 -3.21
C VAL A 305 -4.29 -13.89 -2.57
N LEU A 306 -4.95 -12.74 -2.67
CA LEU A 306 -6.32 -12.54 -2.21
C LEU A 306 -7.32 -13.38 -2.99
N LEU A 307 -7.20 -13.50 -4.32
CA LEU A 307 -8.07 -14.37 -5.13
C LEU A 307 -7.89 -15.84 -4.73
N TYR A 308 -6.65 -16.28 -4.56
CA TYR A 308 -6.36 -17.62 -4.09
C TYR A 308 -6.96 -17.89 -2.70
N LEU A 309 -6.69 -17.02 -1.73
CA LEU A 309 -7.23 -17.16 -0.37
C LEU A 309 -8.77 -17.05 -0.36
N ALA A 310 -9.37 -16.20 -1.19
CA ALA A 310 -10.82 -16.12 -1.32
C ALA A 310 -11.42 -17.45 -1.79
N SER A 311 -10.82 -18.06 -2.82
CA SER A 311 -11.26 -19.36 -3.33
C SER A 311 -10.99 -20.48 -2.34
N ALA A 312 -9.79 -20.55 -1.74
CA ALA A 312 -9.42 -21.58 -0.78
C ALA A 312 -10.25 -21.52 0.52
N LEU A 313 -10.53 -20.32 1.03
CA LEU A 313 -11.28 -20.10 2.27
C LEU A 313 -12.79 -19.93 2.05
N GLN A 314 -13.23 -19.87 0.78
CA GLN A 314 -14.62 -19.60 0.38
C GLN A 314 -15.15 -18.26 0.93
N GLU A 315 -14.32 -17.22 0.88
CA GLU A 315 -14.61 -15.89 1.42
C GLU A 315 -14.77 -14.85 0.29
N GLY A 316 -16.01 -14.64 -0.16
CA GLY A 316 -16.30 -13.67 -1.23
C GLY A 316 -15.98 -12.21 -0.90
N GLY A 317 -15.84 -11.85 0.39
CA GLY A 317 -15.35 -10.53 0.81
C GLY A 317 -13.87 -10.29 0.46
N LEU A 318 -13.04 -11.34 0.43
CA LEU A 318 -11.64 -11.25 0.00
C LEU A 318 -11.54 -11.03 -1.50
N GLN A 319 -12.35 -11.75 -2.28
CA GLN A 319 -12.43 -11.54 -3.73
C GLN A 319 -12.98 -10.15 -4.07
N ALA A 320 -14.00 -9.68 -3.34
CA ALA A 320 -14.51 -8.32 -3.48
C ALA A 320 -13.43 -7.29 -3.12
N SER A 321 -12.61 -7.53 -2.09
CA SER A 321 -11.51 -6.64 -1.72
C SER A 321 -10.41 -6.60 -2.81
N ALA A 322 -10.05 -7.75 -3.37
CA ALA A 322 -9.14 -7.84 -4.52
C ALA A 322 -9.66 -7.06 -5.75
N ALA A 323 -10.99 -6.92 -5.88
CA ALA A 323 -11.65 -6.17 -6.95
C ALA A 323 -11.83 -4.66 -6.62
N HIS A 324 -12.15 -4.31 -5.36
CA HIS A 324 -12.43 -2.95 -4.89
C HIS A 324 -11.19 -2.09 -4.65
N GLN A 325 -10.02 -2.71 -4.54
CA GLN A 325 -8.75 -2.04 -4.24
C GLN A 325 -8.22 -1.06 -5.31
N GLY A 326 -9.05 -0.67 -6.28
CA GLY A 326 -8.87 0.48 -7.16
C GLY A 326 -7.78 0.29 -8.22
N LEU A 327 -8.13 0.58 -9.48
CA LEU A 327 -7.31 0.41 -10.68
C LEU A 327 -6.23 1.50 -10.86
N ALA A 328 -5.68 2.04 -9.78
CA ALA A 328 -4.60 3.01 -9.91
C ALA A 328 -3.30 2.26 -10.19
N VAL A 329 -2.87 2.32 -11.44
CA VAL A 329 -1.52 1.93 -11.86
C VAL A 329 -0.51 2.77 -11.09
N PRO A 330 0.33 2.21 -10.20
CA PRO A 330 1.60 2.85 -9.97
C PRO A 330 2.39 2.69 -11.28
N ARG A 331 2.85 3.80 -11.87
CA ARG A 331 3.98 3.74 -12.81
C ARG A 331 5.07 2.88 -12.15
N GLY A 332 5.43 1.74 -12.74
CA GLY A 332 6.44 0.82 -12.16
C GLY A 332 5.89 -0.47 -11.57
N THR A 333 5.13 -1.24 -12.34
CA THR A 333 5.03 -2.69 -12.08
C THR A 333 6.44 -3.29 -12.00
N PRO A 334 6.64 -4.44 -11.36
CA PRO A 334 7.91 -5.17 -11.44
C PRO A 334 8.33 -5.31 -12.90
N LEU A 335 7.45 -5.74 -13.82
CA LEU A 335 7.80 -5.80 -15.24
C LEU A 335 8.32 -4.45 -15.79
N ASP A 336 7.60 -3.35 -15.59
CA ASP A 336 7.96 -2.01 -16.08
C ASP A 336 9.24 -1.46 -15.42
N TRP A 337 9.40 -1.57 -14.10
CA TRP A 337 10.66 -1.23 -13.43
C TRP A 337 11.83 -2.11 -13.92
N PHE A 338 11.59 -3.40 -14.16
CA PHE A 338 12.59 -4.35 -14.69
C PHE A 338 12.99 -4.03 -16.13
N TYR A 339 12.04 -3.68 -17.00
CA TYR A 339 12.29 -3.17 -18.35
C TYR A 339 13.21 -1.95 -18.34
N ARG A 340 13.01 -1.02 -17.40
CA ARG A 340 13.85 0.19 -17.25
C ARG A 340 15.29 -0.12 -16.87
N GLN A 341 15.51 -1.11 -16.01
CA GLN A 341 16.85 -1.52 -15.56
C GLN A 341 17.63 -2.24 -16.67
N LEU A 342 16.95 -3.06 -17.48
CA LEU A 342 17.56 -3.77 -18.61
C LEU A 342 17.98 -2.84 -19.76
N HIS A 343 17.30 -1.70 -19.95
CA HIS A 343 17.47 -0.86 -21.15
C HIS A 343 18.12 0.54 -20.96
N ARG A 344 18.59 0.91 -19.75
CA ARG A 344 19.34 2.17 -19.46
C ARG A 344 18.78 3.43 -20.16
N ARG A 345 17.45 3.63 -20.22
CA ARG A 345 16.87 4.88 -20.74
C ARG A 345 16.71 5.89 -19.61
N PRO A 346 17.25 7.12 -19.70
CA PRO A 346 17.07 8.14 -18.67
C PRO A 346 15.60 8.59 -18.60
N TYR A 347 15.08 8.68 -17.37
CA TYR A 347 13.75 9.22 -17.07
C TYR A 347 13.70 10.73 -17.39
N LYS A 348 12.76 11.12 -18.27
CA LYS A 348 12.26 12.51 -18.31
C LYS A 348 10.85 12.49 -17.74
N PRO A 349 10.56 13.25 -16.65
CA PRO A 349 9.24 13.24 -16.04
C PRO A 349 8.16 13.57 -17.06
N GLN A 350 7.08 12.79 -17.05
CA GLN A 350 5.86 13.09 -17.78
C GLN A 350 5.20 14.31 -17.12
N THR A 351 5.55 15.50 -17.62
CA THR A 351 4.86 16.75 -17.36
C THR A 351 3.65 16.83 -18.29
N TRP A 352 2.50 17.19 -17.73
CA TRP A 352 1.38 17.68 -18.52
C TRP A 352 1.76 19.06 -19.03
N TYR A 353 1.54 19.33 -20.32
CA TYR A 353 1.65 20.69 -20.84
C TYR A 353 0.28 21.35 -20.74
N THR A 354 0.20 22.49 -20.05
CA THR A 354 -0.95 23.38 -20.17
C THR A 354 -0.75 24.21 -21.42
N VAL A 355 -1.45 23.89 -22.51
CA VAL A 355 -1.39 24.68 -23.74
C VAL A 355 -2.57 25.63 -23.78
N VAL A 356 -2.28 26.93 -23.70
CA VAL A 356 -3.28 28.00 -23.78
C VAL A 356 -3.07 28.76 -25.07
N LEU A 357 -4.09 28.76 -25.93
CA LEU A 357 -4.15 29.64 -27.08
C LEU A 357 -5.11 30.78 -26.77
N GLY A 358 -4.54 31.98 -26.63
CA GLY A 358 -5.29 33.23 -26.51
C GLY A 358 -5.22 33.99 -27.83
N TRP A 359 -6.30 34.66 -28.19
CA TRP A 359 -6.32 35.54 -29.36
C TRP A 359 -7.13 36.80 -29.06
N ASP A 360 -6.62 37.93 -29.53
CA ASP A 360 -7.30 39.21 -29.47
C ASP A 360 -7.60 39.73 -30.88
N ALA A 361 -8.88 39.70 -31.26
CA ALA A 361 -9.36 40.18 -32.54
C ALA A 361 -9.16 41.69 -32.76
N GLY A 362 -9.06 42.48 -31.68
CA GLY A 362 -8.86 43.93 -31.75
C GLY A 362 -7.42 44.33 -32.05
N THR A 363 -6.44 43.49 -31.70
CA THR A 363 -5.00 43.79 -31.88
C THR A 363 -4.30 42.86 -32.88
N GLY A 364 -4.95 41.77 -33.31
CA GLY A 364 -4.36 40.78 -34.21
C GLY A 364 -3.22 39.99 -33.58
N VAL A 365 -3.15 39.94 -32.24
CA VAL A 365 -2.11 39.22 -31.50
C VAL A 365 -2.65 37.89 -31.01
N CYS A 366 -1.92 36.82 -31.29
CA CYS A 366 -2.13 35.50 -30.73
C CYS A 366 -1.07 35.24 -29.65
N THR A 367 -1.48 34.55 -28.59
CA THR A 367 -0.60 34.10 -27.52
C THR A 367 -0.67 32.59 -27.41
N LEU A 368 0.47 31.93 -27.48
CA LEU A 368 0.61 30.51 -27.17
C LEU A 368 1.33 30.43 -25.84
N THR A 369 0.68 29.84 -24.84
CA THR A 369 1.30 29.54 -23.55
C THR A 369 1.44 28.03 -23.45
N ILE A 370 2.62 27.56 -23.07
CA ILE A 370 2.87 26.17 -22.71
C ILE A 370 3.49 26.18 -21.32
N ASP A 371 2.73 25.70 -20.33
CA ASP A 371 3.02 25.81 -18.90
C ASP A 371 3.27 27.27 -18.49
N ASP A 372 4.47 27.60 -18.02
CA ASP A 372 4.84 28.95 -17.56
C ASP A 372 5.39 29.85 -18.68
N TYR A 373 5.55 29.32 -19.90
CA TYR A 373 6.17 30.02 -21.02
C TYR A 373 5.09 30.54 -21.98
N THR A 374 4.99 31.86 -22.11
CA THR A 374 4.04 32.51 -23.01
C THR A 374 4.76 33.21 -24.16
N TRP A 375 4.43 32.84 -25.39
CA TRP A 375 4.88 33.49 -26.61
C TRP A 375 3.74 34.33 -27.20
N ARG A 376 4.04 35.57 -27.60
CA ARG A 376 3.10 36.46 -28.30
C ARG A 376 3.55 36.68 -29.73
N PHE A 377 2.65 36.57 -30.69
CA PHE A 377 2.93 36.79 -32.10
C PHE A 377 1.77 37.51 -32.78
N ALA A 378 2.10 38.44 -33.68
CA ALA A 378 1.10 39.16 -34.49
C ALA A 378 0.74 38.32 -35.73
N VAL A 379 -0.55 38.27 -36.05
CA VAL A 379 -1.07 37.57 -37.23
C VAL A 379 -0.56 38.29 -38.49
N GLY A 380 0.33 37.63 -39.23
CA GLY A 380 0.90 38.14 -40.48
C GLY A 380 2.43 38.04 -40.59
N ASP A 381 3.14 37.75 -39.50
CA ASP A 381 4.61 37.77 -39.49
C ASP A 381 5.21 36.35 -39.52
N ALA A 382 5.03 35.66 -40.65
CA ALA A 382 5.45 34.27 -40.87
C ALA A 382 6.98 34.06 -40.77
N GLU A 383 7.78 35.12 -40.80
CA GLU A 383 9.25 35.02 -40.73
C GLU A 383 9.77 34.75 -39.30
N ARG A 384 9.03 35.13 -38.24
CA ARG A 384 9.49 34.94 -36.85
C ARG A 384 9.38 33.50 -36.35
N LEU A 385 8.59 32.64 -36.99
CA LEU A 385 8.45 31.21 -36.67
C LEU A 385 9.64 30.35 -37.11
N ARG A 386 10.57 30.88 -37.94
CA ARG A 386 11.71 30.11 -38.49
C ARG A 386 12.89 29.91 -37.53
N ARG A 387 12.91 30.58 -36.37
CA ARG A 387 14.01 30.45 -35.39
C ARG A 387 13.44 30.31 -33.98
N ILE A 388 12.93 29.13 -33.67
CA ILE A 388 12.72 28.67 -32.30
C ILE A 388 13.61 27.44 -32.14
N ASP A 389 14.67 27.54 -31.34
CA ASP A 389 15.62 26.45 -31.14
C ASP A 389 14.91 25.23 -30.54
N GLY A 390 14.89 24.13 -31.30
CA GLY A 390 14.34 22.84 -30.88
C GLY A 390 13.27 22.22 -31.80
N LEU A 391 12.75 22.96 -32.79
CA LEU A 391 11.75 22.45 -33.76
C LEU A 391 12.24 22.61 -35.20
N SER A 392 12.52 21.50 -35.89
CA SER A 392 12.91 21.51 -37.31
C SER A 392 11.69 21.42 -38.23
N PHE A 393 11.52 22.40 -39.13
CA PHE A 393 10.48 22.40 -40.15
C PHE A 393 11.03 21.91 -41.51
N CYS A 394 10.48 20.84 -42.07
CA CYS A 394 10.77 20.42 -43.44
C CYS A 394 9.71 20.98 -44.40
N THR A 395 10.15 21.63 -45.48
CA THR A 395 9.29 21.97 -46.62
C THR A 395 9.49 20.91 -47.71
N ALA A 396 8.40 20.31 -48.22
CA ALA A 396 8.47 19.48 -49.41
C ALA A 396 8.26 20.38 -50.64
N GLY A 397 9.36 20.64 -51.37
CA GLY A 397 9.30 21.10 -52.74
C GLY A 397 8.75 20.02 -53.66
N GLN A 398 8.11 20.45 -54.75
CA GLN A 398 7.39 19.61 -55.70
C GLN A 398 8.26 18.51 -56.35
N GLY A 399 7.69 17.30 -56.48
CA GLY A 399 8.05 16.32 -57.51
C GLY A 399 8.40 14.92 -56.99
N GLY A 400 7.73 13.89 -57.56
CA GLY A 400 8.19 12.49 -57.59
C GLY A 400 7.57 11.56 -56.55
N GLY A 401 6.74 10.61 -56.99
CA GLY A 401 5.91 9.75 -56.14
C GLY A 401 6.44 8.35 -55.82
N PHE A 402 5.62 7.57 -55.11
CA PHE A 402 5.62 6.11 -55.13
C PHE A 402 4.16 5.60 -55.17
N ARG A 403 3.92 4.60 -56.04
CA ARG A 403 2.63 3.97 -56.36
C ARG A 403 2.61 2.58 -55.73
N LEU A 404 1.55 2.24 -54.99
CA LEU A 404 1.21 0.88 -54.56
C LEU A 404 0.37 0.20 -55.65
N SER A 405 0.70 -1.04 -56.02
CA SER A 405 -0.07 -1.86 -56.96
C SER A 405 -0.48 -3.21 -56.35
N HIS A 406 -1.79 -3.37 -56.22
CA HIS A 406 -2.64 -4.57 -56.34
C HIS A 406 -2.26 -5.91 -55.69
N LEU A 407 -3.11 -6.32 -54.72
CA LEU A 407 -3.80 -7.61 -54.78
C LEU A 407 -5.31 -7.33 -54.89
N GLY A 408 -5.88 -7.62 -56.06
CA GLY A 408 -7.32 -7.61 -56.30
C GLY A 408 -7.94 -8.97 -55.97
N VAL A 409 -9.04 -8.95 -55.24
CA VAL A 409 -10.04 -10.02 -55.17
C VAL A 409 -10.74 -10.11 -56.54
N ARG A 410 -10.98 -11.33 -57.05
CA ARG A 410 -11.68 -11.58 -58.32
C ARG A 410 -13.19 -11.29 -58.19
N PRO A 411 -13.85 -10.71 -59.21
CA PRO A 411 -15.28 -10.40 -59.18
C PRO A 411 -16.11 -11.57 -59.71
N GLY A 412 -17.00 -12.11 -58.85
CA GLY A 412 -17.92 -13.20 -59.16
C GLY A 412 -18.39 -13.88 -57.86
N GLU A 413 -19.49 -13.36 -57.31
CA GLU A 413 -20.26 -13.83 -56.14
C GLU A 413 -19.58 -13.70 -54.75
N HIS A 414 -19.81 -12.51 -54.15
CA HIS A 414 -19.54 -12.00 -52.78
C HIS A 414 -18.12 -12.18 -52.20
N PRO A 415 -17.30 -11.11 -52.07
CA PRO A 415 -17.06 -10.47 -50.73
C PRO A 415 -16.48 -9.01 -50.72
N ALA A 416 -16.42 -8.41 -49.51
CA ALA A 416 -15.46 -7.41 -48.98
C ALA A 416 -15.41 -5.92 -49.45
N ILE A 417 -15.78 -5.05 -48.48
CA ILE A 417 -15.17 -3.76 -48.05
C ILE A 417 -15.10 -2.59 -49.06
N LEU A 418 -15.79 -1.49 -48.72
CA LEU A 418 -15.25 -0.11 -48.57
C LEU A 418 -16.30 0.80 -47.88
N PRO A 419 -15.93 1.97 -47.31
CA PRO A 419 -15.88 2.21 -45.87
C PRO A 419 -16.97 3.16 -45.35
N LEU A 420 -17.17 3.15 -44.03
CA LEU A 420 -17.97 4.13 -43.29
C LEU A 420 -17.36 5.53 -43.42
N GLU A 421 -17.99 6.40 -44.21
CA GLU A 421 -18.10 7.83 -43.90
C GLU A 421 -19.32 8.04 -42.99
N GLN A 422 -18.99 8.42 -41.75
CA GLN A 422 -19.68 9.35 -40.85
C GLN A 422 -21.14 9.70 -41.14
N HIS A 423 -22.03 9.36 -40.19
CA HIS A 423 -22.99 10.31 -39.62
C HIS A 423 -23.37 9.84 -38.20
N ALA A 424 -23.04 10.63 -37.18
CA ALA A 424 -23.67 10.56 -35.85
C ALA A 424 -24.41 11.87 -35.63
N GLU A 425 -25.72 11.77 -35.38
CA GLU A 425 -26.61 12.89 -35.04
C GLU A 425 -26.30 13.42 -33.62
N LEU A 426 -26.41 14.73 -33.47
CA LEU A 426 -26.14 15.47 -32.24
C LEU A 426 -27.47 15.72 -31.49
N ALA A 427 -27.63 15.16 -30.29
CA ALA A 427 -28.73 15.51 -29.39
C ALA A 427 -28.21 16.48 -28.29
N ILE A 428 -28.76 17.69 -28.27
CA ILE A 428 -28.39 18.75 -27.32
C ILE A 428 -29.32 18.69 -26.11
N GLY A 429 -28.79 18.32 -24.94
CA GLY A 429 -29.44 18.47 -23.63
C GLY A 429 -28.78 19.61 -22.85
N GLY A 430 -29.50 20.71 -22.63
CA GLY A 430 -28.97 21.90 -21.96
C GLY A 430 -29.13 21.90 -20.44
N SER A 431 -28.12 22.40 -19.73
CA SER A 431 -28.26 23.04 -18.41
C SER A 431 -27.48 24.35 -18.42
N GLY A 432 -28.07 25.41 -17.87
CA GLY A 432 -27.77 26.79 -18.23
C GLY A 432 -26.47 27.39 -17.66
N ALA A 433 -25.66 27.97 -18.56
CA ALA A 433 -24.92 29.23 -18.42
C ALA A 433 -24.49 29.69 -19.84
N PRO A 434 -24.57 30.99 -20.21
CA PRO A 434 -24.16 31.44 -21.53
C PRO A 434 -22.63 31.57 -21.60
N GLY A 435 -21.97 30.69 -22.38
CA GLY A 435 -20.56 30.88 -22.76
C GLY A 435 -19.64 29.65 -22.71
N SER A 436 -20.10 28.46 -22.31
CA SER A 436 -19.27 27.25 -22.33
C SER A 436 -20.05 26.06 -22.90
N ALA A 437 -19.53 25.47 -23.97
CA ALA A 437 -19.92 24.15 -24.45
C ALA A 437 -18.77 23.18 -24.15
N GLU A 438 -19.03 22.14 -23.36
CA GLU A 438 -18.10 21.01 -23.24
C GLU A 438 -18.32 20.12 -24.45
N VAL A 439 -17.33 20.09 -25.36
CA VAL A 439 -17.34 19.24 -26.55
C VAL A 439 -16.34 18.11 -26.33
N ARG A 440 -16.83 16.91 -26.02
CA ARG A 440 -15.99 15.70 -25.99
C ARG A 440 -16.00 15.09 -27.39
N LEU A 441 -14.93 15.35 -28.14
CA LEU A 441 -14.70 14.78 -29.46
C LEU A 441 -13.57 13.77 -29.40
N ARG A 442 -13.78 12.64 -30.07
CA ARG A 442 -12.77 11.61 -30.29
C ARG A 442 -12.59 11.53 -31.79
N VAL A 443 -11.65 12.32 -32.33
CA VAL A 443 -11.49 12.44 -33.79
C VAL A 443 -10.00 12.58 -34.13
N PRO A 444 -9.52 11.94 -35.22
CA PRO A 444 -8.17 12.14 -35.76
C PRO A 444 -7.93 13.50 -36.43
N GLU A 445 -8.93 14.40 -36.51
CA GLU A 445 -8.81 15.78 -36.96
C GLU A 445 -9.65 16.71 -36.07
N LEU A 446 -9.06 17.82 -35.59
CA LEU A 446 -9.76 18.85 -34.83
C LEU A 446 -9.91 20.11 -35.68
N ARG A 447 -11.15 20.43 -36.06
CA ARG A 447 -11.49 21.67 -36.76
C ARG A 447 -12.27 22.56 -35.80
N ILE A 448 -11.77 23.75 -35.52
CA ILE A 448 -12.40 24.72 -34.63
C ILE A 448 -12.77 25.96 -35.45
N ASP A 449 -14.07 26.19 -35.64
CA ASP A 449 -14.59 27.41 -36.24
C ASP A 449 -14.92 28.41 -35.12
N PHE A 450 -14.27 29.58 -35.15
CA PHE A 450 -14.53 30.65 -34.18
C PHE A 450 -15.61 31.62 -34.69
N PRO A 451 -16.65 31.93 -33.90
CA PRO A 451 -17.60 32.97 -34.26
C PRO A 451 -16.94 34.36 -34.19
N ALA A 452 -17.28 35.22 -35.16
CA ALA A 452 -16.58 36.46 -35.51
C ALA A 452 -16.59 37.60 -34.46
N ALA A 453 -16.91 37.36 -33.18
CA ALA A 453 -17.09 38.44 -32.20
C ALA A 453 -16.75 38.11 -30.73
N ALA A 454 -15.96 37.07 -30.44
CA ALA A 454 -15.63 36.73 -29.05
C ALA A 454 -14.13 36.92 -28.74
N GLN A 455 -13.77 37.70 -27.72
CA GLN A 455 -12.51 37.46 -27.02
C GLN A 455 -12.64 36.14 -26.27
N GLY A 456 -11.68 35.23 -26.41
CA GLY A 456 -11.78 33.91 -25.81
C GLY A 456 -10.43 33.24 -25.60
N THR A 457 -10.38 32.40 -24.57
CA THR A 457 -9.25 31.53 -24.24
C THR A 457 -9.71 30.09 -24.39
N ALA A 458 -9.03 29.31 -25.24
CA ALA A 458 -9.28 27.88 -25.36
C ALA A 458 -8.22 27.09 -24.59
N TRP A 459 -8.69 26.16 -23.76
CA TRP A 459 -7.84 25.29 -22.94
C TRP A 459 -7.82 23.89 -23.54
N PHE A 460 -6.63 23.33 -23.72
CA PHE A 460 -6.47 21.93 -24.09
C PHE A 460 -5.46 21.26 -23.15
N GLN A 461 -5.83 20.08 -22.67
CA GLN A 461 -4.91 19.16 -22.01
C GLN A 461 -4.57 18.06 -23.00
N ILE A 462 -3.28 17.93 -23.34
CA ILE A 462 -2.79 16.89 -24.25
C ILE A 462 -1.98 15.91 -23.42
N SER A 463 -2.34 14.62 -23.45
CA SER A 463 -1.57 13.58 -22.77
C SER A 463 -0.32 13.25 -23.58
N LYS A 464 0.79 12.97 -22.88
CA LYS A 464 1.99 12.43 -23.52
C LYS A 464 1.90 10.90 -23.55
N GLY A 465 1.07 10.36 -24.43
CA GLY A 465 1.23 8.98 -24.92
C GLY A 465 1.97 9.03 -26.24
N ASP A 466 3.25 8.64 -26.26
CA ASP A 466 4.16 8.35 -27.41
C ASP A 466 4.07 9.18 -28.73
N LEU A 467 3.37 10.31 -28.77
CA LEU A 467 3.08 11.03 -30.01
C LEU A 467 3.98 12.24 -30.31
N LEU A 468 4.96 12.56 -29.48
CA LEU A 468 5.75 13.79 -29.66
C LEU A 468 7.25 13.56 -29.61
N ASP A 469 7.76 12.82 -30.59
CA ASP A 469 9.15 13.02 -31.02
C ASP A 469 9.26 14.01 -32.21
N LYS A 470 8.17 14.33 -32.93
CA LYS A 470 8.09 15.47 -33.89
C LYS A 470 6.64 15.94 -34.09
N ALA A 471 6.29 17.15 -33.64
CA ALA A 471 5.11 17.85 -34.14
C ALA A 471 5.49 18.67 -35.38
N VAL A 472 4.80 18.47 -36.50
CA VAL A 472 4.84 19.39 -37.64
C VAL A 472 3.51 20.12 -37.67
N VAL A 473 3.52 21.38 -37.22
CA VAL A 473 2.35 22.26 -37.32
C VAL A 473 2.42 22.96 -38.67
N ARG A 474 1.47 22.69 -39.57
CA ARG A 474 1.32 23.42 -40.82
C ARG A 474 0.24 24.48 -40.68
N PHE A 475 0.59 25.69 -41.09
CA PHE A 475 -0.37 26.77 -41.32
C PHE A 475 -0.51 26.94 -42.83
N SER A 476 -1.74 26.89 -43.35
CA SER A 476 -2.01 27.27 -44.73
C SER A 476 -3.09 28.34 -44.77
N ALA A 477 -2.85 29.39 -45.54
CA ALA A 477 -3.85 30.42 -45.84
C ALA A 477 -4.63 29.99 -47.08
N GLY A 478 -5.88 29.58 -46.91
CA GLY A 478 -6.82 29.35 -48.01
C GLY A 478 -7.27 30.69 -48.60
N GLY A 479 -7.36 30.76 -49.93
CA GLY A 479 -7.50 32.01 -50.69
C GLY A 479 -8.86 32.73 -50.63
N ASP A 480 -8.76 34.00 -51.06
CA ASP A 480 -9.72 35.10 -51.28
C ASP A 480 -10.22 35.92 -50.04
N PRO A 481 -10.06 37.26 -50.03
CA PRO A 481 -10.09 38.07 -48.82
C PRO A 481 -11.49 38.61 -48.52
N GLY A 482 -12.30 37.84 -47.78
CA GLY A 482 -13.42 38.39 -47.01
C GLY A 482 -12.95 38.97 -45.67
N PRO A 483 -13.70 39.86 -45.01
CA PRO A 483 -13.31 40.50 -43.74
C PRO A 483 -13.43 39.56 -42.51
N GLY A 484 -13.33 38.25 -42.71
CA GLY A 484 -13.34 37.23 -41.66
C GLY A 484 -12.01 36.47 -41.65
N LEU A 485 -11.42 36.31 -40.48
CA LEU A 485 -10.22 35.48 -40.30
C LEU A 485 -10.62 34.00 -40.47
N HIS A 486 -10.27 33.39 -41.59
CA HIS A 486 -10.48 31.95 -41.82
C HIS A 486 -9.17 31.21 -41.54
N LEU A 487 -9.05 30.63 -40.34
CA LEU A 487 -8.00 29.67 -40.01
C LEU A 487 -8.50 28.31 -40.49
N ALA A 488 -8.14 27.94 -41.73
CA ALA A 488 -8.83 26.85 -42.42
C ALA A 488 -8.51 25.44 -41.88
N ALA A 489 -7.36 25.23 -41.23
CA ALA A 489 -7.07 23.98 -40.54
C ALA A 489 -5.80 24.10 -39.68
N VAL A 490 -5.77 23.42 -38.53
CA VAL A 490 -4.54 22.99 -37.86
C VAL A 490 -4.42 21.48 -38.13
N GLU A 491 -3.57 21.11 -39.07
CA GLU A 491 -3.30 19.70 -39.37
C GLU A 491 -2.17 19.20 -38.46
N ILE A 492 -2.47 18.20 -37.64
CA ILE A 492 -1.50 17.45 -36.84
C ILE A 492 -1.38 16.06 -37.48
N PHE A 493 -0.23 15.75 -38.09
CA PHE A 493 0.00 14.43 -38.66
C PHE A 493 0.48 13.44 -37.59
N PRO A 494 -0.22 12.32 -37.36
CA PRO A 494 0.39 11.17 -36.71
C PRO A 494 1.31 10.47 -37.72
N VAL A 495 2.59 10.34 -37.41
CA VAL A 495 3.45 9.37 -38.11
C VAL A 495 3.07 8.00 -37.56
N LEU A 496 2.40 7.18 -38.38
CA LEU A 496 1.91 5.86 -38.02
C LEU A 496 3.05 4.95 -37.51
N GLY A 497 3.09 4.77 -36.20
CA GLY A 497 3.51 3.54 -35.54
C GLY A 497 2.26 2.94 -34.89
N ALA A 498 2.06 1.64 -35.05
CA ALA A 498 0.97 0.91 -34.41
C ALA A 498 0.98 1.17 -32.89
N ASP A 499 -0.18 1.48 -32.30
CA ASP A 499 -0.71 0.86 -31.07
C ASP A 499 -1.85 1.70 -30.43
N PHE A 500 -2.78 0.96 -29.81
CA PHE A 500 -3.85 1.33 -28.84
C PHE A 500 -5.01 2.26 -29.25
N LEU A 501 -6.20 1.66 -29.43
CA LEU A 501 -7.51 2.32 -29.34
C LEU A 501 -8.29 1.75 -28.15
N GLN A 502 -8.44 2.52 -27.07
CA GLN A 502 -9.49 2.31 -26.05
C GLN A 502 -10.62 3.28 -26.37
N CYS A 503 -11.79 2.81 -26.80
CA CYS A 503 -12.94 3.63 -27.20
C CYS A 503 -14.02 3.61 -26.12
N ASP A 504 -14.53 4.79 -25.75
CA ASP A 504 -15.74 4.96 -24.97
C ASP A 504 -16.60 6.05 -25.62
N CYS A 505 -17.85 5.72 -25.95
CA CYS A 505 -19.00 6.60 -25.74
C CYS A 505 -20.32 5.84 -25.99
N ASP A 506 -21.08 5.70 -24.89
CA ASP A 506 -22.53 5.65 -24.69
C ASP A 506 -23.46 4.72 -25.50
N GLY A 507 -24.21 3.86 -24.78
CA GLY A 507 -25.62 3.59 -25.13
C GLY A 507 -26.17 2.16 -25.00
N GLN A 508 -26.37 1.68 -23.77
CA GLN A 508 -27.41 0.71 -23.33
C GLN A 508 -27.36 -0.77 -23.75
N ALA A 509 -26.91 -1.61 -22.80
CA ALA A 509 -27.77 -2.52 -22.01
C ALA A 509 -26.94 -3.12 -20.86
N ALA A 510 -27.31 -2.81 -19.61
CA ALA A 510 -26.70 -3.45 -18.44
C ALA A 510 -27.20 -4.91 -18.32
N PRO A 511 -26.29 -5.87 -18.08
CA PRO A 511 -26.22 -6.48 -16.74
C PRO A 511 -24.77 -6.73 -16.26
N LEU A 512 -24.55 -6.58 -14.95
CA LEU A 512 -23.31 -6.91 -14.21
C LEU A 512 -21.98 -6.24 -14.64
N GLY A 513 -22.02 -5.20 -15.49
CA GLY A 513 -20.86 -4.38 -15.86
C GLY A 513 -20.63 -3.11 -15.02
N GLY A 514 -21.34 -2.93 -13.91
CA GLY A 514 -21.42 -1.65 -13.18
C GLY A 514 -20.49 -1.48 -11.97
N ALA A 515 -19.77 -2.52 -11.54
CA ALA A 515 -18.84 -2.45 -10.39
C ALA A 515 -17.35 -2.53 -10.80
N LEU A 516 -17.07 -2.71 -12.09
CA LEU A 516 -15.73 -2.93 -12.65
C LEU A 516 -15.48 -1.98 -13.83
N GLY A 517 -15.62 -0.68 -13.59
CA GLY A 517 -15.33 0.34 -14.59
C GLY A 517 -13.86 0.31 -15.02
N GLY A 518 -13.60 -0.23 -16.22
CA GLY A 518 -12.49 0.11 -17.10
C GLY A 518 -11.06 -0.06 -16.58
N GLN A 519 -10.36 -1.06 -17.14
CA GLN A 519 -8.92 -1.41 -17.03
C GLN A 519 -8.60 -2.53 -16.03
N VAL A 520 -8.65 -3.78 -16.50
CA VAL A 520 -8.07 -4.92 -15.78
C VAL A 520 -6.53 -4.90 -15.99
N TRP A 521 -5.76 -5.15 -14.94
CA TRP A 521 -4.29 -5.26 -14.98
C TRP A 521 -3.92 -6.67 -14.52
N PHE A 522 -2.94 -7.29 -15.18
CA PHE A 522 -2.74 -8.74 -15.20
C PHE A 522 -1.33 -9.09 -14.67
N ASP A 523 -1.23 -9.72 -13.50
CA ASP A 523 0.04 -10.22 -12.92
C ASP A 523 0.54 -11.52 -13.57
N GLY A 524 -0.17 -11.99 -14.59
CA GLY A 524 0.05 -13.27 -15.22
C GLY A 524 -1.20 -14.15 -15.14
N PRO A 525 -1.06 -15.46 -15.31
CA PRO A 525 -2.20 -16.38 -15.50
C PRO A 525 -3.11 -16.55 -14.27
N TRP A 526 -2.76 -15.96 -13.12
CA TRP A 526 -3.28 -16.34 -11.81
C TRP A 526 -4.69 -15.81 -11.56
N GLU A 527 -4.99 -14.58 -11.99
CA GLU A 527 -6.34 -14.01 -11.91
C GLU A 527 -7.32 -14.82 -12.76
N TYR A 528 -6.86 -15.30 -13.92
CA TYR A 528 -7.64 -16.17 -14.78
C TYR A 528 -7.92 -17.51 -14.10
N LEU A 529 -6.93 -18.09 -13.40
CA LEU A 529 -7.04 -19.39 -12.75
C LEU A 529 -7.86 -19.37 -11.45
N TRP A 530 -7.68 -18.36 -10.60
CA TRP A 530 -8.19 -18.36 -9.22
C TRP A 530 -9.40 -17.47 -8.96
N TYR A 531 -9.83 -16.65 -9.93
CA TYR A 531 -11.12 -15.98 -9.81
C TYR A 531 -12.26 -17.00 -9.78
N ASP A 532 -13.07 -16.96 -8.72
CA ASP A 532 -14.17 -17.89 -8.48
C ASP A 532 -15.52 -17.17 -8.67
N GLU A 533 -16.18 -17.43 -9.80
CA GLU A 533 -17.48 -16.83 -10.15
C GLU A 533 -18.63 -17.25 -9.21
N GLN A 534 -18.44 -18.28 -8.38
CA GLN A 534 -19.46 -18.79 -7.46
C GLN A 534 -19.45 -18.04 -6.12
N LEU A 535 -18.39 -17.28 -5.82
CA LEU A 535 -18.30 -16.51 -4.59
C LEU A 535 -19.13 -15.22 -4.66
N ALA A 536 -20.15 -15.13 -3.82
CA ALA A 536 -20.93 -13.91 -3.68
C ALA A 536 -20.09 -12.80 -3.00
N PRO A 537 -20.03 -11.58 -3.56
CA PRO A 537 -19.33 -10.47 -2.90
C PRO A 537 -19.99 -10.16 -1.56
N SER A 538 -19.17 -10.00 -0.53
CA SER A 538 -19.60 -9.60 0.81
C SER A 538 -19.06 -8.19 1.12
N PRO A 539 -19.86 -7.29 1.71
CA PRO A 539 -19.37 -5.98 2.10
C PRO A 539 -18.22 -6.12 3.12
N SER A 540 -17.18 -5.31 2.95
CA SER A 540 -16.13 -5.20 3.95
C SER A 540 -16.71 -4.69 5.27
N PRO A 541 -16.41 -5.31 6.41
CA PRO A 541 -16.90 -4.84 7.70
C PRO A 541 -16.35 -3.42 8.01
N PRO A 542 -17.08 -2.59 8.76
CA PRO A 542 -16.58 -1.29 9.20
C PRO A 542 -15.28 -1.45 9.99
N ARG A 543 -14.30 -0.60 9.69
CA ARG A 543 -12.96 -0.70 10.27
C ARG A 543 -12.95 -0.12 11.70
N SER A 544 -13.11 -0.99 12.69
CA SER A 544 -12.84 -0.64 14.08
C SER A 544 -11.34 -0.53 14.33
N SER A 545 -10.96 0.23 15.37
CA SER A 545 -9.60 0.24 15.90
C SER A 545 -9.17 -1.17 16.28
N LEU A 546 -7.89 -1.49 16.06
CA LEU A 546 -7.34 -2.84 16.13
C LEU A 546 -5.96 -2.82 16.78
N HIS A 547 -5.65 -3.86 17.54
CA HIS A 547 -4.31 -4.15 18.03
C HIS A 547 -3.92 -5.53 17.51
N LEU A 548 -2.80 -5.58 16.80
CA LEU A 548 -2.11 -6.79 16.36
C LEU A 548 -1.01 -7.05 17.38
N GLU A 549 -1.28 -7.92 18.35
CA GLU A 549 -0.48 -8.00 19.57
C GLU A 549 0.92 -8.54 19.30
N ASP A 550 1.05 -9.59 18.48
CA ASP A 550 2.35 -10.22 18.20
C ASP A 550 3.21 -9.32 17.30
N ALA A 551 2.57 -8.51 16.45
CA ALA A 551 3.24 -7.47 15.66
C ALA A 551 3.45 -6.17 16.43
N GLY A 552 2.95 -6.01 17.66
CA GLY A 552 2.99 -4.75 18.40
C GLY A 552 2.54 -3.53 17.57
N LEU A 553 1.47 -3.69 16.76
CA LEU A 553 0.95 -2.66 15.86
C LEU A 553 -0.49 -2.31 16.24
N VAL A 554 -0.76 -1.02 16.42
CA VAL A 554 -2.08 -0.52 16.81
C VAL A 554 -2.60 0.43 15.74
N PHE A 555 -3.89 0.28 15.39
CA PHE A 555 -4.66 1.16 14.52
C PHE A 555 -5.76 1.82 15.34
N LEU A 556 -5.74 3.16 15.44
CA LEU A 556 -6.79 3.97 16.03
C LEU A 556 -7.60 4.62 14.90
N ARG A 557 -8.86 4.20 14.73
CA ARG A 557 -9.67 4.54 13.56
C ARG A 557 -10.89 5.36 13.93
N GLY A 558 -11.19 6.35 13.10
CA GLY A 558 -12.42 7.13 13.15
C GLY A 558 -13.14 7.12 11.82
N ASP A 559 -14.13 8.00 11.70
CA ASP A 559 -14.91 8.16 10.48
C ASP A 559 -14.06 8.79 9.36
N GLU A 560 -14.57 8.73 8.13
CA GLU A 560 -14.04 9.44 6.96
C GLU A 560 -12.54 9.17 6.68
N GLY A 561 -12.05 7.95 6.93
CA GLY A 561 -10.66 7.59 6.62
C GLY A 561 -9.60 8.23 7.51
N THR A 562 -9.98 8.66 8.74
CA THR A 562 -9.02 9.09 9.77
C THR A 562 -8.46 7.88 10.51
N GLU A 563 -7.14 7.72 10.47
CA GLU A 563 -6.46 6.57 11.09
C GLU A 563 -5.09 6.97 11.62
N LEU A 564 -4.83 6.68 12.90
CA LEU A 564 -3.49 6.75 13.49
C LEU A 564 -2.94 5.36 13.71
N ARG A 565 -1.70 5.13 13.28
CA ARG A 565 -0.96 3.88 13.48
C ARG A 565 0.14 4.08 14.53
N LEU A 566 0.34 3.14 15.44
CA LEU A 566 1.42 3.12 16.44
C LEU A 566 2.12 1.76 16.41
N ARG A 567 3.45 1.77 16.41
CA ARG A 567 4.30 0.56 16.41
C ARG A 567 5.17 0.55 17.65
N ALA A 568 5.08 -0.51 18.45
CA ALA A 568 6.00 -0.82 19.52
C ALA A 568 5.94 -2.31 19.82
N GLY A 569 6.94 -3.08 19.41
CA GLY A 569 6.90 -4.53 19.56
C GLY A 569 8.21 -5.21 19.22
N PRO A 570 8.21 -6.55 19.02
CA PRO A 570 9.42 -7.29 18.73
C PRO A 570 10.02 -6.87 17.39
N ALA A 571 11.35 -6.94 17.25
CA ALA A 571 11.97 -6.80 15.94
C ALA A 571 11.51 -7.92 15.01
N THR A 572 11.09 -7.53 13.82
CA THR A 572 10.72 -8.37 12.67
C THR A 572 11.90 -8.62 11.73
N GLY A 573 13.09 -8.10 12.08
CA GLY A 573 14.33 -8.23 11.31
C GLY A 573 14.46 -7.13 10.26
N LYS A 574 13.39 -6.73 9.58
CA LYS A 574 13.39 -5.68 8.56
C LYS A 574 12.81 -4.35 9.04
N ASP A 575 12.70 -4.14 10.35
CA ASP A 575 12.11 -2.91 10.88
C ASP A 575 12.95 -1.66 10.57
N ARG A 576 12.25 -0.53 10.49
CA ARG A 576 12.88 0.79 10.60
C ARG A 576 13.28 1.06 12.05
N GLY A 577 14.06 2.11 12.29
CA GLY A 577 14.32 2.63 13.64
C GLY A 577 13.10 3.29 14.29
N ASP A 578 11.94 2.63 14.31
CA ASP A 578 10.60 3.23 14.43
C ASP A 578 9.82 2.81 15.69
N GLN A 579 10.46 2.23 16.71
CA GLN A 579 9.77 1.86 17.94
C GLN A 579 9.14 3.11 18.59
N ASN A 580 7.90 2.95 19.07
CA ASN A 580 7.00 4.04 19.46
C ASN A 580 6.70 5.08 18.36
N GLY A 581 7.04 4.84 17.10
CA GLY A 581 6.69 5.70 15.98
C GLY A 581 5.19 5.73 15.72
N PHE A 582 4.69 6.82 15.11
CA PHE A 582 3.29 6.88 14.66
C PHE A 582 3.12 7.52 13.28
N ALA A 583 2.04 7.17 12.60
CA ALA A 583 1.61 7.80 11.35
C ALA A 583 0.12 8.16 11.45
N LEU A 584 -0.30 9.27 10.84
CA LEU A 584 -1.68 9.76 10.85
C LEU A 584 -2.17 10.05 9.43
N ARG A 585 -3.28 9.41 9.09
CA ARG A 585 -4.10 9.70 7.93
C ARG A 585 -5.32 10.52 8.31
N VAL A 586 -5.71 11.43 7.42
CA VAL A 586 -6.92 12.24 7.52
C VAL A 586 -7.57 12.26 6.15
N ALA A 587 -8.86 11.93 6.06
CA ALA A 587 -9.57 11.81 4.78
C ALA A 587 -8.88 10.84 3.81
N GLY A 588 -8.28 9.76 4.32
CA GLY A 588 -7.52 8.78 3.53
C GLY A 588 -6.10 9.22 3.12
N GLN A 589 -5.75 10.50 3.21
CA GLN A 589 -4.41 11.01 2.89
C GLN A 589 -3.45 10.89 4.08
N LEU A 590 -2.24 10.41 3.85
CA LEU A 590 -1.15 10.43 4.84
C LEU A 590 -0.64 11.87 5.03
N LEU A 591 -0.93 12.48 6.18
CA LEU A 591 -0.50 13.86 6.47
C LEU A 591 0.79 13.91 7.26
N CYS A 592 0.97 13.01 8.22
CA CYS A 592 2.25 12.85 8.88
C CYS A 592 2.55 11.38 9.11
N GLY A 593 3.81 11.00 8.99
CA GLY A 593 4.22 9.62 9.02
C GLY A 593 5.68 9.49 8.70
N GLU A 594 6.13 8.27 8.52
CA GLU A 594 7.50 8.04 8.08
C GLU A 594 7.70 8.59 6.67
N LEU A 595 8.88 9.17 6.42
CA LEU A 595 9.20 9.61 5.08
C LEU A 595 9.32 8.39 4.14
N PRO A 596 8.79 8.49 2.91
CA PRO A 596 9.00 7.46 1.91
C PRO A 596 10.49 7.34 1.59
N GLU A 597 10.97 6.12 1.37
CA GLU A 597 12.35 5.89 0.98
C GLU A 597 12.63 6.55 -0.38
N ALA A 598 13.75 7.23 -0.45
CA ALA A 598 14.23 7.86 -1.67
C ALA A 598 14.89 6.86 -2.62
N ALA A 599 14.57 6.96 -3.91
CA ALA A 599 15.35 6.29 -4.94
C ALA A 599 16.46 7.23 -5.42
N SER A 600 17.71 6.77 -5.40
CA SER A 600 18.87 7.52 -5.90
C SER A 600 18.78 7.91 -7.38
N GLY A 601 17.86 7.29 -8.14
CA GLY A 601 17.70 7.49 -9.58
C GLY A 601 18.82 6.84 -10.41
N GLU A 602 19.77 6.16 -9.76
CA GLU A 602 20.89 5.49 -10.41
C GLU A 602 20.52 4.02 -10.73
N PRO A 603 20.91 3.49 -11.90
CA PRO A 603 20.61 2.09 -12.29
C PRO A 603 21.28 1.02 -11.42
N GLU A 604 22.05 1.41 -10.40
CA GLU A 604 22.81 0.52 -9.54
C GLU A 604 22.72 1.02 -8.08
N LEU A 605 22.79 0.09 -7.13
CA LEU A 605 22.97 0.38 -5.70
C LEU A 605 24.29 1.13 -5.48
N SER A 606 24.25 2.44 -5.64
CA SER A 606 25.40 3.29 -5.40
C SER A 606 25.58 3.57 -3.91
N GLN A 607 26.73 4.14 -3.57
CA GLN A 607 26.97 4.67 -2.23
C GLN A 607 25.84 5.59 -1.77
N ARG A 608 25.32 6.38 -2.72
CA ARG A 608 24.24 7.30 -2.48
C ARG A 608 22.99 6.57 -2.02
N GLN A 609 22.60 5.48 -2.69
CA GLN A 609 21.45 4.70 -2.22
C GLN A 609 21.66 4.15 -0.80
N TYR A 610 22.85 3.70 -0.45
CA TYR A 610 23.14 3.29 0.93
C TYR A 610 23.02 4.43 1.94
N GLU A 611 23.43 5.63 1.57
CA GLU A 611 23.26 6.83 2.39
C GLU A 611 21.78 7.19 2.56
N LEU A 612 20.98 7.07 1.50
CA LEU A 612 19.52 7.21 1.55
C LEU A 612 18.92 6.17 2.50
N ASP A 613 19.24 4.90 2.31
CA ASP A 613 18.72 3.79 3.11
C ASP A 613 19.10 3.97 4.60
N ASN A 614 20.35 4.34 4.90
CA ASN A 614 20.79 4.63 6.27
C ASN A 614 20.01 5.75 6.94
N TYR A 615 19.42 6.68 6.17
CA TYR A 615 18.59 7.75 6.70
C TYR A 615 17.12 7.31 6.82
N PHE A 616 16.52 6.88 5.70
CA PHE A 616 15.07 6.63 5.59
C PHE A 616 14.60 5.39 6.36
N LEU A 617 15.49 4.47 6.66
CA LEU A 617 15.19 3.26 7.44
C LEU A 617 15.50 3.42 8.91
N ASN A 618 16.04 4.58 9.27
CA ASN A 618 16.43 4.86 10.62
C ASN A 618 15.47 5.86 11.23
N THR A 619 15.66 6.10 12.52
CA THR A 619 14.83 6.97 13.34
C THR A 619 14.74 8.40 12.80
N PHE A 620 15.73 8.83 12.00
CA PHE A 620 15.78 10.14 11.36
C PHE A 620 14.62 10.45 10.42
N ALA A 621 13.93 9.42 9.91
CA ALA A 621 12.79 9.56 9.01
C ALA A 621 11.47 9.12 9.64
N CYS A 622 11.44 8.91 10.97
CA CYS A 622 10.31 8.33 11.69
C CYS A 622 9.77 9.31 12.75
N ASN A 623 8.46 9.28 13.01
CA ASN A 623 7.82 10.16 14.00
C ASN A 623 8.00 9.65 15.43
N THR A 624 9.23 9.72 15.92
CA THR A 624 9.63 9.25 17.25
C THR A 624 10.75 10.16 17.80
N LEU A 625 11.63 9.64 18.65
CA LEU A 625 12.66 10.43 19.32
C LEU A 625 14.07 10.25 18.74
N LEU A 626 14.90 11.28 18.80
CA LEU A 626 16.36 11.14 18.81
C LEU A 626 16.88 11.42 20.23
N VAL A 627 17.93 10.72 20.64
CA VAL A 627 18.57 10.90 21.97
C VAL A 627 20.03 11.26 21.74
N GLU A 628 20.43 12.47 22.14
CA GLU A 628 21.77 13.04 21.86
C GLU A 628 22.09 12.99 20.34
N GLY A 629 21.07 13.30 19.52
CA GLY A 629 21.13 13.22 18.05
C GLY A 629 21.28 11.80 17.50
N GLN A 630 21.21 10.77 18.35
CA GLN A 630 21.35 9.37 17.95
C GLN A 630 19.98 8.71 17.69
N PRO A 631 19.88 7.88 16.64
CA PRO A 631 18.70 7.09 16.39
C PRO A 631 18.65 5.84 17.27
N GLN A 632 17.51 5.12 17.24
CA GLN A 632 17.34 3.82 17.88
C GLN A 632 18.31 2.79 17.30
N ARG A 633 18.41 2.76 15.97
CA ARG A 633 19.22 1.79 15.25
C ARG A 633 20.57 2.42 14.92
N ARG A 634 21.65 1.94 15.54
CA ARG A 634 23.01 2.38 15.19
C ARG A 634 23.41 1.75 13.85
N THR A 635 23.73 2.59 12.88
CA THR A 635 24.12 2.17 11.53
C THR A 635 25.33 1.23 11.57
N GLY A 636 25.15 0.09 10.91
CA GLY A 636 26.16 -0.88 10.53
C GLY A 636 25.69 -1.52 9.22
N SER A 637 26.61 -2.18 8.52
CA SER A 637 26.49 -2.77 7.19
C SER A 637 25.41 -3.87 7.02
N GLN A 638 24.58 -4.10 8.04
CA GLN A 638 23.54 -5.11 8.08
C GLN A 638 22.17 -4.43 7.94
N TRP A 639 21.42 -4.86 6.92
CA TRP A 639 20.04 -4.42 6.65
C TRP A 639 19.06 -4.77 7.76
N LEU A 640 19.45 -5.68 8.66
CA LEU A 640 18.59 -6.18 9.73
C LEU A 640 18.76 -5.36 11.01
N ALA A 641 17.64 -5.11 11.70
CA ALA A 641 17.68 -4.62 13.07
C ALA A 641 18.15 -5.75 14.00
N ASP A 642 19.00 -5.47 14.99
CA ASP A 642 19.38 -6.47 15.99
C ASP A 642 18.17 -6.75 16.89
N PRO A 643 17.58 -7.95 16.83
CA PRO A 643 16.36 -8.26 17.56
C PRO A 643 16.55 -8.25 19.08
N ARG A 644 17.79 -8.23 19.57
CA ARG A 644 18.10 -8.14 21.01
C ARG A 644 18.00 -6.71 21.55
N THR A 645 18.19 -5.71 20.69
CA THR A 645 18.27 -4.30 21.10
C THR A 645 17.13 -3.46 20.53
N HIS A 646 16.65 -3.79 19.34
CA HIS A 646 15.55 -3.08 18.70
C HIS A 646 14.19 -3.65 19.12
N GLN A 647 13.79 -3.41 20.38
CA GLN A 647 12.53 -3.91 20.93
C GLN A 647 11.65 -2.80 21.50
N GLY A 648 10.35 -2.94 21.28
CA GLY A 648 9.30 -2.22 22.00
C GLY A 648 8.21 -3.16 22.50
N SER A 649 7.18 -2.61 23.13
CA SER A 649 5.97 -3.34 23.50
C SER A 649 4.76 -2.43 23.61
N ILE A 650 3.60 -2.89 23.12
CA ILE A 650 2.31 -2.27 23.45
C ILE A 650 1.92 -2.68 24.87
N GLU A 651 1.82 -1.70 25.76
CA GLU A 651 1.46 -1.91 27.17
C GLU A 651 -0.02 -1.67 27.47
N GLY A 652 -0.76 -1.10 26.52
CA GLY A 652 -2.19 -0.90 26.65
C GLY A 652 -2.84 -0.53 25.33
N PHE A 653 -4.03 -1.06 25.10
CA PHE A 653 -4.87 -0.73 23.94
C PHE A 653 -6.31 -0.79 24.37
N PHE A 654 -7.13 0.25 24.22
CA PHE A 654 -8.57 0.20 24.49
C PHE A 654 -9.32 0.94 23.38
N SER A 655 -10.49 0.45 22.99
CA SER A 655 -11.27 1.04 21.88
C SER A 655 -12.75 1.10 22.22
N SER A 656 -13.35 2.26 21.97
CA SER A 656 -14.77 2.56 22.20
C SER A 656 -15.30 3.54 21.14
N GLU A 657 -16.59 3.90 21.26
CA GLU A 657 -17.20 4.90 20.37
C GLU A 657 -16.71 6.34 20.63
N VAL A 658 -16.18 6.64 21.82
CA VAL A 658 -15.79 8.02 22.21
C VAL A 658 -14.28 8.18 22.40
N LEU A 659 -13.63 7.13 22.89
CA LEU A 659 -12.21 7.14 23.26
C LEU A 659 -11.55 5.86 22.77
N ASP A 660 -10.47 6.02 22.01
CA ASP A 660 -9.45 4.98 21.94
C ASP A 660 -8.20 5.38 22.69
N PHE A 661 -7.46 4.37 23.12
CA PHE A 661 -6.21 4.53 23.84
C PHE A 661 -5.20 3.50 23.33
N ALA A 662 -3.95 3.93 23.19
CA ALA A 662 -2.81 3.07 22.99
C ALA A 662 -1.62 3.55 23.83
N ALA A 663 -0.83 2.63 24.37
CA ALA A 663 0.42 2.93 25.06
C ALA A 663 1.52 2.00 24.57
N GLY A 664 2.67 2.58 24.19
CA GLY A 664 3.86 1.84 23.79
C GLY A 664 5.06 2.19 24.67
N GLU A 665 5.92 1.21 24.94
CA GLU A 665 7.21 1.37 25.60
C GLU A 665 8.34 0.99 24.64
N ALA A 666 9.33 1.87 24.48
CA ALA A 666 10.43 1.69 23.53
C ALA A 666 11.81 2.08 24.09
N GLY A 667 11.97 2.19 25.41
CA GLY A 667 13.23 2.59 26.04
C GLY A 667 14.40 1.66 25.70
N ARG A 668 14.13 0.36 25.54
CA ARG A 668 15.16 -0.64 25.14
C ARG A 668 15.77 -0.37 23.77
N ALA A 669 15.00 0.25 22.87
CA ALA A 669 15.49 0.63 21.54
C ALA A 669 16.54 1.76 21.60
N TYR A 670 16.73 2.41 22.76
CA TYR A 670 17.68 3.50 22.95
C TYR A 670 18.71 3.16 24.03
N PRO A 671 20.01 3.04 23.68
CA PRO A 671 21.06 2.77 24.67
C PRO A 671 21.16 3.79 25.83
N GLY A 672 20.67 5.02 25.62
CA GLY A 672 20.73 6.11 26.61
C GLY A 672 19.50 6.24 27.52
N LEU A 673 18.47 5.40 27.33
CA LEU A 673 17.20 5.52 28.05
C LEU A 673 16.97 4.36 29.02
N ARG A 674 16.31 4.66 30.14
CA ARG A 674 15.69 3.68 31.05
C ARG A 674 14.28 3.33 30.58
N GLY A 675 13.56 4.29 30.02
CA GLY A 675 12.20 4.11 29.54
C GLY A 675 11.78 5.21 28.57
N PHE A 676 10.93 4.84 27.62
CA PHE A 676 10.26 5.78 26.72
C PHE A 676 8.83 5.29 26.51
N ARG A 677 7.90 5.89 27.23
CA ARG A 677 6.49 5.54 27.16
C ARG A 677 5.69 6.59 26.43
N ARG A 678 5.08 6.19 25.31
CA ARG A 678 4.18 7.01 24.50
C ARG A 678 2.75 6.59 24.76
N ARG A 679 1.90 7.53 25.14
CA ARG A 679 0.45 7.33 25.31
C ARG A 679 -0.29 8.15 24.29
N ILE A 680 -1.16 7.51 23.53
CA ILE A 680 -2.00 8.15 22.52
C ILE A 680 -3.45 7.92 22.91
N ALA A 681 -4.20 9.02 23.08
CA ALA A 681 -5.64 8.97 23.26
C ALA A 681 -6.33 9.60 22.05
N TYR A 682 -7.18 8.86 21.35
CA TYR A 682 -8.01 9.38 20.28
C TYR A 682 -9.40 9.70 20.81
N ILE A 683 -9.73 10.98 20.89
CA ILE A 683 -11.06 11.44 21.28
C ILE A 683 -11.90 11.57 20.02
N LYS A 684 -12.72 10.56 19.74
CA LYS A 684 -13.40 10.40 18.46
C LYS A 684 -14.50 11.44 18.23
N PRO A 685 -14.67 11.90 16.98
CA PRO A 685 -13.74 11.81 15.84
C PRO A 685 -12.75 13.00 15.77
N ASP A 686 -12.57 13.72 16.88
CA ASP A 686 -12.14 15.12 16.84
C ASP A 686 -10.62 15.34 16.86
N TYR A 687 -9.89 14.65 17.75
CA TYR A 687 -8.46 14.90 17.94
C TYR A 687 -7.73 13.77 18.69
N PHE A 688 -6.41 13.76 18.54
CA PHE A 688 -5.50 12.87 19.26
C PHE A 688 -4.69 13.65 20.29
N VAL A 689 -4.43 13.03 21.44
CA VAL A 689 -3.47 13.49 22.45
C VAL A 689 -2.27 12.55 22.42
N VAL A 690 -1.08 13.05 22.11
CA VAL A 690 0.17 12.30 22.17
C VAL A 690 0.97 12.79 23.37
N ALA A 691 1.13 11.93 24.38
CA ALA A 691 1.80 12.23 25.63
C ALA A 691 2.94 11.25 25.91
N ASP A 692 4.17 11.74 25.87
CA ASP A 692 5.37 10.95 26.08
C ASP A 692 5.97 11.23 27.46
N GLN A 693 6.44 10.18 28.13
CA GLN A 693 7.33 10.26 29.28
C GLN A 693 8.63 9.53 28.94
N VAL A 694 9.74 10.25 29.02
CA VAL A 694 11.08 9.75 28.70
C VAL A 694 11.95 9.83 29.93
N GLU A 695 12.61 8.72 30.26
CA GLU A 695 13.54 8.61 31.37
C GLU A 695 14.92 8.27 30.82
N ALA A 696 15.83 9.24 30.82
CA ALA A 696 17.21 9.07 30.42
C ALA A 696 18.07 8.52 31.57
N LEU A 697 19.15 7.80 31.23
CA LEU A 697 20.11 7.27 32.22
C LEU A 697 20.93 8.37 32.90
N ALA A 698 21.12 9.49 32.21
CA ALA A 698 21.78 10.72 32.67
C ALA A 698 21.13 11.91 31.92
N PRO A 699 21.35 13.18 32.31
CA PRO A 699 20.76 14.31 31.62
C PRO A 699 21.12 14.29 30.13
N ALA A 700 20.12 14.10 29.28
CA ALA A 700 20.28 13.93 27.83
C ALA A 700 19.42 14.93 27.07
N GLU A 701 19.89 15.37 25.90
CA GLU A 701 19.07 16.06 24.92
C GLU A 701 18.20 15.03 24.19
N VAL A 702 16.89 15.27 24.18
CA VAL A 702 15.92 14.45 23.46
C VAL A 702 15.17 15.34 22.49
N GLU A 703 15.12 14.91 21.24
CA GLU A 703 14.39 15.56 20.15
C GLU A 703 13.18 14.71 19.78
N TRP A 704 12.01 15.33 19.68
CA TRP A 704 10.76 14.70 19.28
C TRP A 704 10.35 15.16 17.89
N LEU A 705 10.03 14.23 16.99
CA LEU A 705 9.92 14.48 15.56
C LEU A 705 8.51 14.22 14.99
N ILE A 706 8.06 15.10 14.10
CA ILE A 706 6.96 14.82 13.14
C ILE A 706 7.43 15.15 11.72
N HIS A 707 7.39 14.17 10.84
CA HIS A 707 7.69 14.30 9.42
C HIS A 707 6.41 14.38 8.59
N THR A 708 6.48 15.12 7.48
CA THR A 708 5.37 15.26 6.53
C THR A 708 5.91 15.57 5.15
N THR A 709 5.37 14.93 4.11
CA THR A 709 5.64 15.31 2.70
C THR A 709 4.72 16.45 2.22
N CYS A 710 3.76 16.85 3.05
CA CYS A 710 2.84 17.94 2.75
C CYS A 710 3.46 19.29 3.14
N PRO A 711 2.98 20.41 2.56
CA PRO A 711 3.42 21.73 2.99
C PRO A 711 3.22 21.94 4.50
N LEU A 712 4.30 22.31 5.18
CA LEU A 712 4.35 22.54 6.61
C LEU A 712 4.45 24.03 6.91
N GLU A 713 3.49 24.52 7.69
CA GLU A 713 3.48 25.85 8.27
C GLU A 713 3.72 25.75 9.78
N VAL A 714 4.60 26.59 10.31
CA VAL A 714 4.78 26.76 11.75
C VAL A 714 4.37 28.19 12.07
N ALA A 715 3.35 28.37 12.91
CA ALA A 715 2.93 29.70 13.33
C ALA A 715 3.63 30.09 14.64
N GLU A 716 3.02 31.00 15.39
CA GLU A 716 3.43 31.42 16.74
C GLU A 716 3.81 30.23 17.65
N GLU A 717 4.58 30.49 18.71
CA GLU A 717 5.11 29.46 19.62
C GLU A 717 4.07 28.39 19.99
N GLY A 718 4.36 27.12 19.67
CA GLY A 718 3.56 25.96 20.07
C GLY A 718 2.53 25.48 19.04
N TRP A 719 2.49 26.05 17.83
CA TRP A 719 1.50 25.67 16.83
C TRP A 719 2.08 25.47 15.43
N ALA A 720 1.62 24.41 14.76
CA ALA A 720 1.94 24.12 13.36
C ALA A 720 0.71 23.60 12.60
N TYR A 721 0.74 23.72 11.28
CA TYR A 721 -0.29 23.23 10.38
C TYR A 721 0.32 22.48 9.21
N ILE A 722 -0.21 21.30 8.92
CA ILE A 722 0.16 20.47 7.78
C ILE A 722 -1.00 20.52 6.77
N HIS A 723 -0.70 20.97 5.55
CA HIS A 723 -1.68 21.23 4.50
C HIS A 723 -1.84 20.00 3.58
N GLY A 724 -2.95 19.27 3.71
CA GLY A 724 -3.30 18.17 2.81
C GLY A 724 -4.08 18.64 1.58
N GLU A 725 -4.32 17.70 0.65
CA GLU A 725 -5.20 17.88 -0.50
C GLU A 725 -6.65 17.65 -0.07
N GLY A 726 -7.39 18.71 0.20
CA GLY A 726 -8.76 18.57 0.69
C GLY A 726 -8.86 18.18 2.18
N CYS A 727 -7.74 18.19 2.91
CA CYS A 727 -7.72 18.01 4.36
C CYS A 727 -6.54 18.76 5.00
N GLY A 728 -6.37 18.65 6.31
CA GLY A 728 -5.25 19.24 7.03
C GLY A 728 -5.14 18.76 8.46
N LEU A 729 -4.04 19.12 9.11
CA LEU A 729 -3.76 18.72 10.48
C LEU A 729 -3.20 19.91 11.26
N GLU A 730 -3.90 20.31 12.32
CA GLU A 730 -3.33 21.22 13.31
C GLU A 730 -2.53 20.44 14.35
N VAL A 731 -1.33 20.93 14.66
CA VAL A 731 -0.44 20.36 15.67
C VAL A 731 -0.22 21.41 16.75
N HIS A 732 -0.76 21.16 17.95
CA HIS A 732 -0.58 22.02 19.12
C HIS A 732 0.48 21.37 20.03
N CYS A 733 1.70 21.88 20.00
CA CYS A 733 2.81 21.45 20.85
C CYS A 733 2.77 22.21 22.17
N LEU A 734 2.32 21.53 23.23
CA LEU A 734 2.10 22.15 24.55
C LEU A 734 3.32 22.01 25.47
N GLN A 735 4.08 20.92 25.32
CA GLN A 735 5.30 20.69 26.10
C GLN A 735 6.37 20.02 25.22
N PRO A 736 7.51 20.69 24.94
CA PRO A 736 7.72 22.13 25.10
C PRO A 736 6.88 22.91 24.07
N SER A 737 6.62 24.19 24.31
CA SER A 737 5.96 25.07 23.32
C SER A 737 6.91 25.55 22.22
N GLN A 738 8.23 25.41 22.41
CA GLN A 738 9.20 25.84 21.41
C GLN A 738 9.29 24.81 20.27
N VAL A 739 8.63 25.13 19.16
CA VAL A 739 8.60 24.33 17.92
C VAL A 739 9.68 24.81 16.96
N GLN A 740 10.37 23.87 16.31
CA GLN A 740 11.32 24.17 15.25
C GLN A 740 10.89 23.51 13.95
N ARG A 741 10.81 24.29 12.88
CA ARG A 741 10.80 23.75 11.52
C ARG A 741 12.23 23.38 11.14
N ARG A 742 12.46 22.10 10.91
CA ARG A 742 13.73 21.55 10.42
C ARG A 742 13.53 21.06 8.99
N ARG A 743 14.63 20.82 8.29
CA ARG A 743 14.66 20.22 6.96
C ARG A 743 15.62 19.06 6.95
N THR A 744 15.32 18.05 6.14
CA THR A 744 16.23 16.93 5.92
C THR A 744 17.61 17.44 5.45
N PRO A 745 18.71 16.73 5.77
CA PRO A 745 20.07 17.16 5.43
C PRO A 745 20.26 17.48 3.94
N ALA A 746 21.17 18.42 3.63
CA ALA A 746 21.43 18.84 2.24
C ALA A 746 21.93 17.72 1.31
N ALA A 747 22.50 16.64 1.85
CA ALA A 747 22.86 15.45 1.06
C ALA A 747 21.63 14.77 0.42
N LEU A 748 20.42 15.06 0.91
CA LEU A 748 19.13 14.58 0.44
C LEU A 748 18.38 15.66 -0.35
N GLU A 749 19.11 16.50 -1.11
CA GLU A 749 18.58 17.72 -1.75
C GLU A 749 17.33 17.44 -2.62
N ALA A 750 17.28 16.28 -3.28
CA ALA A 750 16.18 15.87 -4.14
C ALA A 750 14.93 15.42 -3.36
N GLU A 751 15.11 15.05 -2.08
CA GLU A 751 14.09 14.52 -1.18
C GLU A 751 13.86 15.45 0.01
N ARG A 752 14.20 16.73 -0.18
CA ARG A 752 14.08 17.76 0.85
C ARG A 752 12.65 17.88 1.32
N THR A 753 12.50 17.56 2.59
CA THR A 753 11.21 17.54 3.25
C THR A 753 11.33 18.29 4.56
N ASP A 754 10.30 19.08 4.89
CA ASP A 754 10.22 19.76 6.17
C ASP A 754 9.70 18.81 7.26
N TYR A 755 10.18 19.00 8.47
CA TYR A 755 9.69 18.27 9.64
C TYR A 755 9.68 19.17 10.87
N LEU A 756 8.80 18.85 11.82
CA LEU A 756 8.72 19.51 13.12
C LEU A 756 9.66 18.81 14.10
N SER A 757 10.39 19.61 14.88
CA SER A 757 11.19 19.13 16.01
C SER A 757 10.89 19.92 17.27
N LEU A 758 10.83 19.20 18.39
CA LEU A 758 10.77 19.73 19.75
C LEU A 758 11.94 19.17 20.53
N SER A 759 12.72 20.02 21.21
CA SER A 759 13.91 19.57 21.95
C SER A 759 13.78 19.91 23.44
N GLN A 760 14.19 18.99 24.30
CA GLN A 760 14.34 19.23 25.74
C GLN A 760 15.60 18.52 26.26
N ARG A 761 16.22 19.06 27.31
CA ARG A 761 17.36 18.44 27.99
C ARG A 761 17.02 18.12 29.45
N GLY A 762 17.29 16.89 29.88
CA GLY A 762 17.03 16.45 31.25
C GLY A 762 17.07 14.94 31.44
N GLU A 763 16.82 14.49 32.66
CA GLU A 763 16.73 13.05 32.99
C GLU A 763 15.31 12.51 32.89
N ARG A 764 14.32 13.33 33.26
CA ARG A 764 12.90 13.00 33.13
C ARG A 764 12.23 14.08 32.28
N LEU A 765 11.81 13.69 31.09
CA LEU A 765 11.31 14.58 30.07
C LEU A 765 9.89 14.19 29.70
N HIS A 766 9.09 15.20 29.33
CA HIS A 766 7.70 14.98 28.94
C HIS A 766 7.40 15.77 27.69
N PHE A 767 6.86 15.09 26.68
CA PHE A 767 6.39 15.73 25.45
C PHE A 767 4.88 15.62 25.36
N LEU A 768 4.24 16.69 24.89
CA LEU A 768 2.79 16.77 24.78
C LEU A 768 2.40 17.50 23.52
N ALA A 769 1.69 16.79 22.63
CA ALA A 769 1.12 17.34 21.41
C ALA A 769 -0.36 16.96 21.25
N ILE A 770 -1.17 17.88 20.75
CA ILE A 770 -2.54 17.60 20.29
C ILE A 770 -2.58 17.68 18.77
N LEU A 771 -3.08 16.62 18.13
CA LEU A 771 -3.23 16.51 16.69
C LEU A 771 -4.71 16.63 16.34
N VAL A 772 -5.11 17.64 15.56
CA VAL A 772 -6.50 17.93 15.20
C VAL A 772 -6.71 17.77 13.69
N PRO A 773 -7.27 16.63 13.23
CA PRO A 773 -7.67 16.42 11.84
C PRO A 773 -8.70 17.46 11.36
N ARG A 774 -8.61 17.90 10.10
CA ARG A 774 -9.50 18.90 9.49
C ARG A 774 -9.88 18.51 8.04
N PRO A 775 -11.17 18.53 7.68
CA PRO A 775 -11.61 18.32 6.30
C PRO A 775 -11.71 19.65 5.49
N VAL A 776 -10.62 20.42 5.38
CA VAL A 776 -10.47 21.71 4.62
C VAL A 776 -10.61 23.03 5.43
N GLY A 777 -9.55 23.85 5.38
CA GLY A 777 -9.60 25.32 5.29
C GLY A 777 -10.07 26.16 6.48
N GLY A 778 -10.46 25.58 7.63
CA GLY A 778 -10.89 26.34 8.81
C GLY A 778 -10.05 26.05 10.05
N ARG A 779 -9.78 27.07 10.88
CA ARG A 779 -9.18 26.86 12.22
C ARG A 779 -10.16 26.13 13.13
N SER A 780 -9.64 25.20 13.92
CA SER A 780 -10.37 24.51 14.96
C SER A 780 -10.91 25.48 16.00
N THR A 781 -12.12 25.20 16.49
CA THR A 781 -12.67 25.87 17.68
C THR A 781 -12.15 25.26 18.97
N LEU A 782 -11.39 24.16 18.89
CA LEU A 782 -10.78 23.53 20.05
C LEU A 782 -9.71 24.46 20.65
N ARG A 783 -9.70 24.54 21.97
CA ARG A 783 -8.68 25.27 22.74
C ARG A 783 -8.05 24.30 23.74
N PRO A 784 -6.95 23.65 23.36
CA PRO A 784 -6.22 22.79 24.28
C PRO A 784 -5.37 23.62 25.23
N GLU A 785 -5.43 23.29 26.52
CA GLU A 785 -4.63 23.89 27.58
C GLU A 785 -3.97 22.77 28.37
N GLN A 786 -2.65 22.84 28.55
CA GLN A 786 -1.96 21.90 29.42
C GLN A 786 -2.34 22.17 30.87
N ILE A 787 -2.66 21.10 31.59
CA ILE A 787 -2.93 21.13 33.02
C ILE A 787 -2.06 20.12 33.75
N SER A 788 -1.72 20.42 34.99
CA SER A 788 -0.94 19.53 35.85
C SER A 788 -1.47 19.58 37.28
N GLY A 789 -1.17 18.53 38.03
CA GLY A 789 -1.53 18.43 39.43
C GLY A 789 -0.63 17.43 40.14
N ARG A 790 -1.07 16.95 41.29
CA ARG A 790 -0.27 15.98 42.05
C ARG A 790 -0.28 14.64 41.30
N GLY A 791 0.90 14.10 40.99
CA GLY A 791 1.06 12.75 40.46
C GLY A 791 0.56 12.54 39.04
N GLY A 792 0.34 13.61 38.27
CA GLY A 792 -0.08 13.47 36.89
C GLY A 792 -0.22 14.80 36.16
N ARG A 793 -0.49 14.67 34.86
CA ARG A 793 -0.62 15.78 33.90
C ARG A 793 -1.78 15.51 32.97
N GLY A 794 -2.15 16.49 32.18
CA GLY A 794 -3.24 16.33 31.24
C GLY A 794 -3.41 17.50 30.30
N VAL A 795 -4.45 17.39 29.48
CA VAL A 795 -4.95 18.49 28.65
C VAL A 795 -6.41 18.70 28.96
N LYS A 796 -6.78 19.97 29.11
CA LYS A 796 -8.16 20.42 29.07
C LYS A 796 -8.45 20.99 27.69
N VAL A 797 -9.39 20.41 26.96
CA VAL A 797 -9.79 20.90 25.64
C VAL A 797 -11.18 21.51 25.72
N THR A 798 -11.27 22.81 25.51
CA THR A 798 -12.57 23.51 25.44
C THR A 798 -13.14 23.39 24.03
N ARG A 799 -14.41 22.97 23.93
CA ARG A 799 -15.15 22.74 22.67
C ARG A 799 -16.58 23.26 22.83
N GLY A 800 -17.14 23.99 21.87
CA GLY A 800 -18.39 24.77 21.99
C GLY A 800 -19.48 24.22 22.93
N GLY A 801 -19.45 24.62 24.21
CA GLY A 801 -20.42 24.23 25.25
C GLY A 801 -20.01 23.11 26.22
N SER A 802 -18.86 22.46 26.02
CA SER A 802 -18.28 21.46 26.93
C SER A 802 -16.76 21.56 27.07
N SER A 803 -16.22 20.87 28.06
CA SER A 803 -14.78 20.69 28.21
C SER A 803 -14.47 19.20 28.33
N ASP A 804 -13.35 18.82 27.73
CA ASP A 804 -12.76 17.51 27.84
C ASP A 804 -11.50 17.59 28.70
N TRP A 805 -11.31 16.62 29.58
CA TRP A 805 -10.10 16.40 30.34
C TRP A 805 -9.52 15.07 29.92
N VAL A 806 -8.29 15.08 29.42
CA VAL A 806 -7.51 13.88 29.11
C VAL A 806 -6.29 13.92 30.02
N LEU A 807 -6.32 13.13 31.08
CA LEU A 807 -5.33 13.13 32.14
C LEU A 807 -4.57 11.82 32.14
N TRP A 808 -3.30 11.85 32.50
CA TRP A 808 -2.49 10.65 32.70
C TRP A 808 -1.68 10.76 33.98
N ARG A 809 -1.47 9.60 34.59
CA ARG A 809 -0.64 9.48 35.79
C ARG A 809 0.83 9.48 35.40
N ASP A 810 1.66 10.23 36.14
CA ASP A 810 3.11 10.13 35.98
C ASP A 810 3.56 8.74 36.48
N LEU A 811 4.50 8.08 35.80
CA LEU A 811 4.82 6.66 36.04
C LEU A 811 5.20 6.34 37.49
N GLU A 812 5.90 7.27 38.13
CA GLU A 812 6.37 7.19 39.51
C GLU A 812 5.28 7.44 40.56
N ALA A 813 4.12 7.97 40.16
CA ALA A 813 3.07 8.35 41.08
C ALA A 813 2.07 7.20 41.28
N GLU A 814 1.64 6.95 42.51
CA GLU A 814 0.60 5.94 42.78
C GLU A 814 -0.79 6.36 42.29
N ALA A 815 -1.06 7.67 42.24
CA ALA A 815 -2.33 8.23 41.82
C ALA A 815 -2.16 9.67 41.32
N LEU A 816 -3.02 10.07 40.38
CA LEU A 816 -3.18 11.46 39.96
C LEU A 816 -4.25 12.17 40.79
N ASN A 817 -4.08 13.48 40.96
CA ASN A 817 -5.10 14.41 41.45
C ASN A 817 -4.99 15.74 40.71
N ILE A 818 -5.90 15.97 39.77
CA ILE A 818 -5.91 17.15 38.89
C ILE A 818 -7.35 17.68 38.83
N GLU A 819 -7.53 18.96 39.15
CA GLU A 819 -8.86 19.62 39.22
C GLU A 819 -9.91 18.83 40.05
N GLY A 820 -9.47 18.10 41.08
CA GLY A 820 -10.34 17.32 41.96
C GLY A 820 -10.75 15.94 41.43
N MET A 821 -10.27 15.55 40.25
CA MET A 821 -10.33 14.18 39.74
C MET A 821 -9.16 13.39 40.31
N ARG A 822 -9.45 12.37 41.12
CA ARG A 822 -8.45 11.49 41.73
C ARG A 822 -8.61 10.07 41.21
N SER A 823 -7.52 9.45 40.77
CA SER A 823 -7.51 8.10 40.23
C SER A 823 -6.11 7.49 40.27
N ASP A 824 -6.02 6.17 40.33
CA ASP A 824 -4.81 5.37 40.09
C ASP A 824 -4.62 4.98 38.61
N ALA A 825 -5.58 5.32 37.75
CA ALA A 825 -5.56 4.97 36.34
C ALA A 825 -4.38 5.57 35.58
N SER A 826 -3.90 4.84 34.58
CA SER A 826 -2.88 5.31 33.64
C SER A 826 -3.40 6.48 32.79
N LEU A 827 -4.69 6.44 32.44
CA LEU A 827 -5.40 7.52 31.76
C LEU A 827 -6.80 7.71 32.36
N VAL A 828 -7.18 8.97 32.59
CA VAL A 828 -8.54 9.39 32.94
C VAL A 828 -9.06 10.32 31.85
N PHE A 829 -10.25 10.02 31.34
CA PHE A 829 -11.00 10.90 30.45
C PHE A 829 -12.23 11.45 31.18
N ALA A 830 -12.57 12.71 30.94
CA ALA A 830 -13.86 13.24 31.34
C ALA A 830 -14.35 14.25 30.29
N ARG A 831 -15.64 14.22 29.95
CA ARG A 831 -16.31 15.23 29.14
C ARG A 831 -17.52 15.75 29.90
N ARG A 832 -17.61 17.07 30.08
CA ARG A 832 -18.72 17.71 30.81
C ARG A 832 -19.21 18.96 30.08
N GLY A 833 -20.53 19.03 29.84
CA GLY A 833 -21.19 20.21 29.29
C GLY A 833 -21.48 21.29 30.33
N ALA A 834 -21.63 22.54 29.89
CA ALA A 834 -21.90 23.70 30.75
C ALA A 834 -23.19 23.58 31.59
N ARG A 835 -24.16 22.76 31.16
CA ARG A 835 -25.44 22.51 31.86
C ARG A 835 -25.53 21.14 32.56
N ALA A 836 -24.42 20.39 32.68
CA ALA A 836 -24.25 19.18 33.50
C ALA A 836 -25.23 17.99 33.33
N ALA A 837 -26.17 18.00 32.39
CA ALA A 837 -27.18 16.93 32.24
C ALA A 837 -26.63 15.60 31.70
N THR A 838 -25.51 15.65 30.97
CA THR A 838 -24.81 14.47 30.43
C THR A 838 -23.30 14.63 30.63
N ALA A 839 -22.64 13.54 31.00
CA ALA A 839 -21.19 13.47 31.17
C ALA A 839 -20.66 12.11 30.67
N VAL A 840 -19.45 12.12 30.15
CA VAL A 840 -18.70 10.91 29.80
C VAL A 840 -17.47 10.86 30.67
N TYR A 841 -17.13 9.70 31.20
CA TYR A 841 -15.90 9.47 31.95
C TYR A 841 -15.21 8.25 31.37
N GLY A 842 -13.89 8.26 31.33
CA GLY A 842 -13.07 7.12 30.96
C GLY A 842 -11.99 6.89 31.99
N LEU A 843 -11.60 5.64 32.15
CA LEU A 843 -10.55 5.20 33.06
C LEU A 843 -9.86 4.01 32.41
N ILE A 844 -8.53 4.06 32.29
CA ILE A 844 -7.72 3.00 31.66
C ILE A 844 -6.69 2.49 32.68
N GLY A 845 -6.68 1.18 32.90
CA GLY A 845 -5.78 0.49 33.83
C GLY A 845 -5.90 0.97 35.28
N GLY A 846 -7.09 1.37 35.73
CA GLY A 846 -7.31 1.90 37.08
C GLY A 846 -8.33 1.10 37.89
N THR A 847 -8.35 1.30 39.21
CA THR A 847 -9.35 0.69 40.10
C THR A 847 -10.39 1.68 40.60
N TYR A 848 -10.13 3.00 40.53
CA TYR A 848 -11.10 3.99 40.97
C TYR A 848 -11.01 5.32 40.22
N LEU A 849 -12.16 5.99 40.12
CA LEU A 849 -12.24 7.40 39.72
C LEU A 849 -13.12 8.15 40.71
N HIS A 850 -12.56 9.17 41.34
CA HIS A 850 -13.26 10.03 42.29
C HIS A 850 -13.33 11.47 41.79
N LEU A 851 -14.54 12.02 41.70
CA LEU A 851 -14.80 13.43 41.41
C LEU A 851 -15.98 13.91 42.25
N ARG A 852 -15.71 14.62 43.35
CA ARG A 852 -16.66 14.97 44.43
C ARG A 852 -17.26 13.77 45.17
N THR A 853 -17.58 12.69 44.46
CA THR A 853 -17.96 11.36 44.93
C THR A 853 -17.13 10.30 44.20
N GLU A 854 -17.06 9.09 44.75
CA GLU A 854 -16.50 7.94 44.03
C GLU A 854 -17.46 7.56 42.88
N LEU A 855 -17.03 7.79 41.64
CA LEU A 855 -17.80 7.54 40.42
C LEU A 855 -17.66 6.07 40.00
N ILE A 856 -16.43 5.56 40.06
CA ILE A 856 -16.05 4.21 39.65
C ILE A 856 -15.20 3.62 40.77
N ARG A 857 -15.46 2.36 41.13
CA ARG A 857 -14.60 1.56 41.98
C ARG A 857 -14.66 0.10 41.58
N ALA A 858 -13.51 -0.55 41.52
CA ALA A 858 -13.39 -1.99 41.48
C ALA A 858 -12.27 -2.51 42.38
N ASP A 859 -12.26 -3.82 42.52
CA ASP A 859 -11.24 -4.62 43.19
C ASP A 859 -10.10 -5.04 42.26
N GLN A 860 -10.24 -4.89 40.95
CA GLN A 860 -9.21 -5.13 39.93
C GLN A 860 -9.08 -3.93 38.98
N PRO A 861 -7.89 -3.69 38.39
CA PRO A 861 -7.73 -2.70 37.34
C PRO A 861 -8.62 -3.01 36.13
N MET A 862 -9.18 -1.96 35.54
CA MET A 862 -10.03 -2.09 34.35
C MET A 862 -9.82 -0.94 33.37
N ASP A 863 -10.29 -1.17 32.16
CA ASP A 863 -10.48 -0.13 31.16
C ASP A 863 -11.98 0.07 30.98
N MET A 864 -12.42 1.32 31.06
CA MET A 864 -13.84 1.63 31.07
C MET A 864 -14.11 2.98 30.43
N VAL A 865 -15.17 3.04 29.63
CA VAL A 865 -15.84 4.28 29.26
C VAL A 865 -17.26 4.23 29.79
N PHE A 866 -17.67 5.32 30.43
CA PHE A 866 -18.86 5.46 31.25
C PHE A 866 -19.65 6.70 30.80
N HIS A 867 -20.84 6.49 30.26
CA HIS A 867 -21.77 7.55 29.88
C HIS A 867 -22.83 7.69 30.96
N GLN A 868 -22.99 8.90 31.48
CA GLN A 868 -23.98 9.23 32.48
C GLN A 868 -24.93 10.30 31.93
N GLY A 869 -26.18 9.92 31.70
CA GLY A 869 -27.29 10.83 31.39
C GLY A 869 -28.32 10.87 32.52
N ALA A 870 -29.34 11.72 32.33
CA ALA A 870 -30.40 11.92 33.34
C ALA A 870 -31.27 10.66 33.56
N SER A 871 -31.55 9.89 32.50
CA SER A 871 -32.45 8.73 32.52
C SER A 871 -31.77 7.42 32.12
N ARG A 872 -30.53 7.46 31.64
CA ARG A 872 -29.78 6.30 31.17
C ARG A 872 -28.31 6.44 31.51
N LEU A 873 -27.70 5.30 31.81
CA LEU A 873 -26.27 5.13 31.98
C LEU A 873 -25.85 3.97 31.09
N SER A 874 -24.74 4.13 30.36
CA SER A 874 -24.13 3.04 29.62
C SER A 874 -22.63 2.97 29.93
N ALA A 875 -22.05 1.79 29.86
CA ALA A 875 -20.63 1.61 30.00
C ALA A 875 -20.12 0.49 29.12
N LEU A 876 -18.94 0.72 28.54
CA LEU A 876 -18.12 -0.32 27.97
C LEU A 876 -16.98 -0.59 28.96
N VAL A 877 -16.83 -1.83 29.40
CA VAL A 877 -15.85 -2.24 30.41
C VAL A 877 -15.01 -3.38 29.86
N ARG A 878 -13.71 -3.34 30.06
CA ARG A 878 -12.80 -4.47 29.83
C ARG A 878 -12.01 -4.75 31.09
N VAL A 879 -11.99 -6.02 31.47
CA VAL A 879 -11.30 -6.52 32.67
C VAL A 879 -10.54 -7.80 32.33
N SER A 880 -9.31 -7.91 32.84
CA SER A 880 -8.46 -9.08 32.57
C SER A 880 -8.73 -10.26 33.52
N ALA A 881 -9.45 -10.00 34.62
CA ALA A 881 -9.82 -10.99 35.62
C ALA A 881 -11.21 -10.66 36.18
N PRO A 882 -11.94 -11.65 36.74
CA PRO A 882 -13.24 -11.39 37.36
C PRO A 882 -13.15 -10.28 38.42
N CYS A 883 -14.09 -9.35 38.39
CA CYS A 883 -14.07 -8.16 39.26
C CYS A 883 -15.46 -7.76 39.77
N THR A 884 -15.49 -7.03 40.87
CA THR A 884 -16.68 -6.36 41.38
C THR A 884 -16.65 -4.88 41.00
N LEU A 885 -17.48 -4.50 40.04
CA LEU A 885 -17.65 -3.11 39.62
C LEU A 885 -18.68 -2.40 40.50
N ARG A 886 -18.34 -1.20 40.99
CA ARG A 886 -19.25 -0.27 41.66
C ARG A 886 -19.28 1.06 40.92
N LEU A 887 -20.50 1.52 40.60
CA LEU A 887 -20.75 2.73 39.82
C LEU A 887 -21.71 3.68 40.52
N ALA A 888 -21.43 4.98 40.41
CA ALA A 888 -22.35 6.04 40.84
C ALA A 888 -23.55 6.14 39.87
N ALA A 889 -24.66 5.49 40.22
CA ALA A 889 -25.88 5.48 39.41
C ALA A 889 -26.82 6.66 39.73
N GLY A 890 -26.67 7.30 40.89
CA GLY A 890 -27.46 8.46 41.30
C GLY A 890 -28.88 8.12 41.80
N THR A 891 -29.61 7.26 41.08
CA THR A 891 -30.94 6.76 41.45
C THR A 891 -30.99 5.23 41.35
N ARG A 892 -32.02 4.62 41.94
CA ARG A 892 -32.21 3.16 41.86
C ARG A 892 -32.52 2.79 40.42
N PRO A 893 -31.76 1.85 39.80
CA PRO A 893 -32.06 1.39 38.46
C PRO A 893 -33.49 0.86 38.32
N ARG A 894 -34.11 1.15 37.18
CA ARG A 894 -35.38 0.54 36.74
C ARG A 894 -35.14 -0.80 36.07
N SER A 895 -34.09 -0.90 35.26
CA SER A 895 -33.66 -2.13 34.58
C SER A 895 -32.18 -2.05 34.22
N LEU A 896 -31.51 -3.21 34.15
CA LEU A 896 -30.13 -3.31 33.70
C LEU A 896 -30.02 -4.40 32.62
N LYS A 897 -29.09 -4.18 31.69
CA LYS A 897 -28.62 -5.20 30.74
C LYS A 897 -27.11 -5.29 30.81
N LEU A 898 -26.59 -6.50 30.76
CA LEU A 898 -25.17 -6.80 30.61
C LEU A 898 -25.03 -7.66 29.35
N ASP A 899 -24.25 -7.20 28.38
CA ASP A 899 -24.03 -7.88 27.08
C ASP A 899 -25.35 -8.18 26.37
N GLY A 900 -26.27 -7.22 26.40
CA GLY A 900 -27.63 -7.33 25.87
C GLY A 900 -28.60 -8.16 26.73
N ARG A 901 -28.11 -8.96 27.69
CA ARG A 901 -28.91 -9.80 28.59
C ARG A 901 -29.49 -8.98 29.75
N PRO A 902 -30.83 -8.95 29.95
CA PRO A 902 -31.42 -8.34 31.14
C PRO A 902 -30.96 -9.04 32.42
N LEU A 903 -30.60 -8.28 33.45
CA LEU A 903 -30.22 -8.81 34.76
C LEU A 903 -31.44 -8.92 35.70
N ALA A 904 -31.58 -10.06 36.36
CA ALA A 904 -32.61 -10.33 37.35
C ALA A 904 -32.31 -9.68 38.71
N GLU A 905 -33.35 -9.60 39.56
CA GLU A 905 -33.21 -9.11 40.94
C GLU A 905 -32.36 -10.11 41.75
N GLY A 906 -31.16 -9.67 42.17
CA GLY A 906 -30.15 -10.51 42.85
C GLY A 906 -28.82 -10.63 42.11
N GLU A 907 -28.79 -10.40 40.80
CA GLU A 907 -27.53 -10.39 40.00
C GLU A 907 -26.76 -9.07 40.13
N TYR A 908 -27.41 -8.03 40.65
CA TYR A 908 -26.82 -6.74 41.00
C TYR A 908 -27.37 -6.26 42.33
N SER A 909 -26.66 -5.34 42.98
CA SER A 909 -27.11 -4.66 44.19
C SER A 909 -27.09 -3.15 44.02
N TYR A 910 -28.05 -2.45 44.62
CA TYR A 910 -28.07 -1.00 44.67
C TYR A 910 -28.08 -0.54 46.13
N ALA A 911 -27.06 0.22 46.52
CA ALA A 911 -26.95 0.85 47.83
C ALA A 911 -27.59 2.25 47.79
N PRO A 912 -28.75 2.47 48.45
CA PRO A 912 -29.40 3.79 48.47
C PRO A 912 -28.55 4.84 49.18
N GLN A 913 -27.90 4.43 50.28
CA GLN A 913 -26.88 5.21 50.97
C GLN A 913 -25.61 5.18 50.09
N GLY A 914 -25.31 6.32 49.47
CA GLY A 914 -24.20 6.47 48.52
C GLY A 914 -24.57 6.37 47.04
N ARG A 915 -25.82 5.97 46.71
CA ARG A 915 -26.38 5.95 45.34
C ARG A 915 -25.55 5.11 44.35
N ARG A 916 -25.16 3.90 44.77
CA ARG A 916 -24.21 3.05 44.02
C ARG A 916 -24.84 1.75 43.54
N LEU A 917 -24.59 1.44 42.29
CA LEU A 917 -24.82 0.13 41.68
C LEU A 917 -23.56 -0.72 41.87
N SER A 918 -23.72 -1.99 42.24
CA SER A 918 -22.63 -2.98 42.24
C SER A 918 -23.03 -4.24 41.48
N LEU A 919 -22.13 -4.75 40.64
CA LEU A 919 -22.29 -5.99 39.87
C LEU A 919 -20.94 -6.70 39.72
N LYS A 920 -20.99 -8.01 39.51
CA LYS A 920 -19.81 -8.81 39.18
C LYS A 920 -19.66 -8.91 37.67
N LEU A 921 -18.42 -8.81 37.21
CA LEU A 921 -18.02 -9.00 35.83
C LEU A 921 -17.03 -10.16 35.76
N GLU A 922 -17.14 -11.00 34.75
CA GLU A 922 -16.12 -12.00 34.43
C GLU A 922 -14.96 -11.33 33.67
N ALA A 923 -13.89 -12.08 33.38
CA ALA A 923 -12.84 -11.57 32.50
C ALA A 923 -13.37 -11.40 31.07
N GLY A 924 -13.08 -10.27 30.44
CA GLY A 924 -13.51 -9.98 29.07
C GLY A 924 -13.97 -8.54 28.87
N ARG A 925 -14.63 -8.32 27.73
CA ARG A 925 -15.26 -7.06 27.33
C ARG A 925 -16.77 -7.17 27.60
N HIS A 926 -17.31 -6.17 28.27
CA HIS A 926 -18.71 -6.12 28.69
C HIS A 926 -19.37 -4.79 28.34
N GLU A 927 -20.62 -4.86 27.90
CA GLU A 927 -21.50 -3.72 27.66
C GLU A 927 -22.60 -3.66 28.71
N LEU A 928 -22.59 -2.61 29.52
CA LEU A 928 -23.57 -2.36 30.57
C LEU A 928 -24.53 -1.27 30.12
N GLU A 929 -25.83 -1.54 30.20
CA GLU A 929 -26.88 -0.53 30.03
C GLU A 929 -27.77 -0.48 31.27
N VAL A 930 -28.02 0.72 31.77
CA VAL A 930 -28.81 0.97 32.98
C VAL A 930 -29.85 2.04 32.68
N ASN A 931 -31.13 1.68 32.80
CA ASN A 931 -32.22 2.65 32.75
C ASN A 931 -32.50 3.14 34.17
N LEU A 932 -32.44 4.45 34.38
CA LEU A 932 -32.64 5.11 35.67
C LEU A 932 -34.10 5.53 35.84
N ARG A 933 -34.51 5.75 37.10
CA ARG A 933 -35.88 6.16 37.45
C ARG A 933 -36.09 7.66 37.35
#